data_AF-A0A9P0FLI9-F1
#
_entry.id   AF-A0A9P0FLI9-F1
#
_cell.length_a   1.000
_cell.length_b   1.000
_cell.length_c   1.000
_cell.angle_alpha   90.00
_cell.angle_beta   90.00
_cell.angle_gamma   90.00
#
_symmetry.space_group_name_H-M   'P 1'
#
loop_
_entity.id
_entity.type
_entity.pdbx_description
1 polymer ?
#
loop_
_entity_poly.entity_id
_entity_poly.type
_entity_poly.pdbx_seq_one_letter_code
_entity_poly.pdbx_strand_id
1 'polypeptide(L)'
;MVLVRDTEFQKEIASSMVHHRRFGGVGIAFIDPLEQYIISFGRESVFTCAKQVGNVISLKKRLDLMDLMKSPVFQAIFNRKTKGFFPEDGRTWLQVEEQKRFKEEKAKCKELKENILLDLMKIKKVIRGLITANNKGPENQKLELTEFNLDIQAYKDKCKKNDELCEILTKYYKTLISEQDKTYDYIKVNYFDTNVVLERQLHAIFQKCIVTNYALCAPNTEQMEENIKKTEYIKLENRCNIPFFPWVPQSQSEIQMVLSEKPVMNLDTLALEAREDITEDTIICMDGTQSSQFIENMHNDQYRMYTLIQSYQQQSLSMIKIEALKEYFNKEFDALMDQKEREMLNLRDKHLRQRKIISETNYFSTKNIFLDIEDPEWAIEENPKQYAQVFEYEIRVTPYISPSEQLILDAKAAEDERIRLLLLADDFKERALMAMMNGVLEIKWEDELKKDVPIPKCMLEKDPMTFNEEDLRAVKDYEDKVIFLNSERERYKTMLDIEFTKNCLNIKDTIKRFNKKVSQLNMLKMNVESAMVQEQMIISSRRLWHVKIMDLDKKRIITLEKIAHTEGKIEELIKLVRSLDDVVRDSKTKNETIMGKDKLLEKNFKREISEYVPLIQDMALKLYKKRPKASYKQITSATILSELSRCITSGERSVGLNQDGLDFLNSLDQLDSGSLMTPNMDEHIYANVCKSRRAKIELEIKLRAAVLELNYIETIVQLYNKRLAYKKELLNHLHSDFNEARKEKIHTTFNSVIQLVVRSGYVELALTGSVDDFDDAIIITKEEVENINSYIVASGKKKLDIMVKNMSFHRKVMDNEWRHVRRRMIINDLSEQLGDVLDVKLSKEIQVYLKQKSLGGSLKTNTLEMEMEQQKHAYMLQIKDLHRDINNFGRQMSIMKERDEIVKKDILNANIAINTLKTQIDPTINQKDLRIKRERMKTIVQRRNIVQQMQDNHDKIMILQTELELLRLKTYPTFQYKVLHKS
;
A
#
# COMPACT_ATOMS: atom_id res chain seq x y z
N MET A 1 16.07 -50.53 19.24
CA MET A 1 15.09 -49.46 19.11
C MET A 1 15.09 -48.65 20.40
N VAL A 2 15.32 -47.35 20.31
CA VAL A 2 15.23 -46.39 21.42
C VAL A 2 13.88 -45.69 21.30
N LEU A 3 13.12 -45.63 22.39
CA LEU A 3 11.84 -44.95 22.50
C LEU A 3 11.95 -43.87 23.58
N VAL A 4 11.60 -42.64 23.24
CA VAL A 4 11.60 -41.48 24.12
C VAL A 4 10.15 -41.12 24.41
N ARG A 5 9.77 -41.04 25.69
CA ARG A 5 8.42 -40.71 26.14
C ARG A 5 8.43 -39.50 27.05
N ASP A 6 7.29 -38.84 27.16
CA ASP A 6 7.08 -37.73 28.08
C ASP A 6 7.15 -38.18 29.55
N THR A 7 7.31 -37.24 30.50
CA THR A 7 7.47 -37.51 31.94
C THR A 7 6.29 -38.25 32.55
N GLU A 8 5.10 -38.11 31.96
CA GLU A 8 3.88 -38.84 32.35
C GLU A 8 3.74 -40.20 31.63
N PHE A 9 4.70 -40.57 30.78
CA PHE A 9 4.72 -41.78 29.94
C PHE A 9 3.54 -41.96 28.97
N GLN A 10 2.68 -40.93 28.80
CA GLN A 10 1.46 -41.01 27.99
C GLN A 10 1.71 -40.84 26.48
N LYS A 11 2.77 -40.12 26.08
CA LYS A 11 3.04 -39.78 24.68
C LYS A 11 4.47 -40.16 24.28
N GLU A 12 4.61 -40.80 23.12
CA GLU A 12 5.91 -41.03 22.48
C GLU A 12 6.38 -39.73 21.81
N ILE A 13 7.50 -39.20 22.28
CA ILE A 13 8.12 -37.97 21.76
C ILE A 13 8.99 -38.30 20.55
N ALA A 14 9.70 -39.43 20.58
CA ALA A 14 10.52 -39.89 19.46
C ALA A 14 10.89 -41.37 19.53
N SER A 15 11.17 -41.98 18.39
CA SER A 15 11.79 -43.30 18.27
C SER A 15 12.97 -43.30 17.31
N SER A 16 13.95 -44.18 17.58
CA SER A 16 15.11 -44.38 16.72
C SER A 16 15.53 -45.84 16.66
N MET A 17 15.76 -46.38 15.46
CA MET A 17 16.14 -47.77 15.21
C MET A 17 17.51 -47.88 14.54
N VAL A 18 18.56 -47.37 15.20
CA VAL A 18 19.91 -47.32 14.62
C VAL A 18 20.68 -48.64 14.75
N HIS A 19 20.50 -49.37 15.86
CA HIS A 19 21.22 -50.63 16.11
C HIS A 19 20.37 -51.85 15.76
N HIS A 20 20.95 -52.76 14.99
CA HIS A 20 20.24 -53.93 14.46
C HIS A 20 20.05 -55.01 15.55
N ARG A 21 18.86 -55.62 15.60
CA ARG A 21 18.49 -56.60 16.66
C ARG A 21 19.42 -57.82 16.72
N ARG A 22 19.97 -58.25 15.58
CA ARG A 22 20.90 -59.41 15.51
C ARG A 22 22.19 -59.21 16.33
N PHE A 23 22.61 -57.97 16.57
CA PHE A 23 23.82 -57.67 17.34
C PHE A 23 23.52 -57.28 18.79
N GLY A 24 22.37 -57.73 19.32
CA GLY A 24 21.96 -57.44 20.70
C GLY A 24 21.33 -56.06 20.90
N GLY A 25 21.16 -55.28 19.83
CA GLY A 25 20.47 -54.00 19.84
C GLY A 25 21.21 -52.90 20.62
N VAL A 26 20.42 -52.00 21.21
CA VAL A 26 20.94 -50.84 21.96
C VAL A 26 21.43 -51.32 23.32
N GLY A 27 22.69 -51.05 23.64
CA GLY A 27 23.25 -51.30 24.97
C GLY A 27 22.85 -50.19 25.95
N ILE A 28 23.09 -48.93 25.57
CA ILE A 28 22.78 -47.74 26.36
C ILE A 28 22.32 -46.63 25.41
N ALA A 29 21.36 -45.82 25.82
CA ALA A 29 20.98 -44.61 25.09
C ALA A 29 20.71 -43.44 26.04
N PHE A 30 21.04 -42.25 25.58
CA PHE A 30 20.82 -40.97 26.24
C PHE A 30 20.14 -40.01 25.26
N ILE A 31 19.32 -39.11 25.78
CA ILE A 31 18.80 -38.00 25.01
C ILE A 31 19.44 -36.70 25.52
N ASP A 32 19.76 -35.83 24.59
CA ASP A 32 20.24 -34.48 24.87
C ASP A 32 19.21 -33.69 25.71
N PRO A 33 19.60 -32.81 26.65
CA PRO A 33 18.67 -32.03 27.48
C PRO A 33 17.75 -31.08 26.71
N LEU A 34 18.08 -30.74 25.45
CA LEU A 34 17.20 -30.01 24.53
C LEU A 34 16.27 -30.93 23.73
N GLU A 35 16.30 -32.23 24.02
CA GLU A 35 15.49 -33.29 23.39
C GLU A 35 15.67 -33.35 21.86
N GLN A 36 16.81 -32.86 21.37
CA GLN A 36 17.08 -32.73 19.93
C GLN A 36 17.89 -33.90 19.37
N TYR A 37 18.77 -34.51 20.17
CA TYR A 37 19.64 -35.59 19.74
C TYR A 37 19.46 -36.81 20.63
N ILE A 38 19.32 -37.98 20.01
CA ILE A 38 19.36 -39.28 20.67
C ILE A 38 20.75 -39.86 20.44
N ILE A 39 21.49 -40.09 21.51
CA ILE A 39 22.80 -40.73 21.49
C ILE A 39 22.60 -42.18 21.92
N SER A 40 23.00 -43.14 21.09
CA SER A 40 22.92 -44.55 21.41
C SER A 40 24.26 -45.25 21.20
N PHE A 41 24.56 -46.17 22.11
CA PHE A 41 25.67 -47.08 22.03
C PHE A 41 25.14 -48.50 21.88
N GLY A 42 25.42 -49.12 20.72
CA GLY A 42 25.05 -50.49 20.43
C GLY A 42 25.96 -51.47 21.16
N ARG A 43 25.46 -52.68 21.44
CA ARG A 43 26.31 -53.76 21.97
C ARG A 43 27.41 -54.22 20.99
N GLU A 44 27.29 -53.82 19.72
CA GLU A 44 28.30 -53.94 18.66
C GLU A 44 29.47 -52.94 18.79
N SER A 45 29.54 -52.20 19.91
CA SER A 45 30.55 -51.16 20.17
C SER A 45 30.55 -49.98 19.19
N VAL A 46 29.41 -49.76 18.53
CA VAL A 46 29.20 -48.62 17.62
C VAL A 46 28.43 -47.53 18.37
N PHE A 47 28.98 -46.32 18.32
CA PHE A 47 28.39 -45.11 18.90
C PHE A 47 27.71 -44.28 17.81
N THR A 48 26.44 -43.94 18.01
CA THR A 48 25.65 -43.20 17.02
C THR A 48 24.87 -42.05 17.67
N CYS A 49 24.81 -40.90 16.99
CA CYS A 49 24.02 -39.75 17.39
C CYS A 49 22.98 -39.44 16.29
N ALA A 50 21.70 -39.59 16.62
CA ALA A 50 20.58 -39.36 15.71
C ALA A 50 19.87 -38.04 16.06
N LYS A 51 19.75 -37.14 15.08
CA LYS A 51 19.02 -35.87 15.24
C LYS A 51 17.52 -36.08 15.03
N GLN A 52 16.72 -35.60 15.97
CA GLN A 52 15.26 -35.55 15.82
C GLN A 52 14.84 -34.40 14.90
N VAL A 53 13.88 -34.67 14.01
CA VAL A 53 13.29 -33.69 13.09
C VAL A 53 11.87 -33.41 13.55
N GLY A 54 11.54 -32.16 13.88
CA GLY A 54 10.18 -31.71 14.23
C GLY A 54 9.93 -31.28 15.68
N ASN A 55 10.94 -31.32 16.58
CA ASN A 55 10.76 -30.89 17.97
C ASN A 55 10.97 -29.36 18.12
N VAL A 56 10.00 -28.64 18.71
CA VAL A 56 10.05 -27.18 18.90
C VAL A 56 10.73 -26.86 20.23
N ILE A 57 11.93 -26.29 20.17
CA ILE A 57 12.78 -26.06 21.34
C ILE A 57 12.21 -24.92 22.20
N SER A 58 11.99 -25.18 23.50
CA SER A 58 11.67 -24.14 24.48
C SER A 58 12.85 -23.17 24.65
N LEU A 59 12.64 -21.91 24.25
CA LEU A 59 13.62 -20.81 24.34
C LEU A 59 14.22 -20.64 25.75
N LYS A 60 13.42 -20.92 26.79
CA LYS A 60 13.82 -20.79 28.19
C LYS A 60 14.85 -21.87 28.60
N LYS A 61 14.57 -23.15 28.29
CA LYS A 61 15.52 -24.27 28.50
C LYS A 61 16.84 -24.05 27.75
N ARG A 62 16.80 -23.43 26.56
CA ARG A 62 17.98 -23.12 25.75
C ARG A 62 18.87 -22.05 26.40
N LEU A 63 18.28 -21.03 27.00
CA LEU A 63 19.00 -19.99 27.74
C LEU A 63 19.67 -20.58 29.00
N ASP A 64 18.93 -21.38 29.77
CA ASP A 64 19.45 -21.99 31.00
C ASP A 64 20.66 -22.92 30.75
N LEU A 65 20.63 -23.71 29.66
CA LEU A 65 21.74 -24.59 29.28
C LEU A 65 22.94 -23.84 28.69
N MET A 66 22.71 -22.69 28.02
CA MET A 66 23.81 -21.82 27.58
C MET A 66 24.57 -21.22 28.77
N ASP A 67 23.86 -20.88 29.84
CA ASP A 67 24.51 -20.39 31.07
C ASP A 67 25.26 -21.51 31.79
N LEU A 68 24.76 -22.76 31.74
CA LEU A 68 25.49 -23.93 32.24
C LEU A 68 26.76 -24.24 31.44
N MET A 69 26.75 -24.08 30.11
CA MET A 69 27.95 -24.24 29.27
C MET A 69 29.02 -23.16 29.52
N LYS A 70 28.60 -21.96 29.94
CA LYS A 70 29.50 -20.87 30.36
C LYS A 70 30.05 -21.07 31.78
N SER A 71 29.58 -22.09 32.51
CA SER A 71 30.12 -22.43 33.83
C SER A 71 31.61 -22.78 33.73
N PRO A 72 32.44 -22.29 34.66
CA PRO A 72 33.87 -22.58 34.68
C PRO A 72 34.17 -24.09 34.78
N VAL A 73 33.25 -24.87 35.34
CA VAL A 73 33.37 -26.34 35.43
C VAL A 73 33.29 -27.00 34.05
N PHE A 74 32.36 -26.56 33.20
CA PHE A 74 32.20 -27.10 31.84
C PHE A 74 33.35 -26.67 30.92
N GLN A 75 33.81 -25.42 31.03
CA GLN A 75 34.99 -24.95 30.29
C GLN A 75 36.27 -25.72 30.66
N ALA A 76 36.44 -26.12 31.93
CA ALA A 76 37.60 -26.91 32.37
C ALA A 76 37.62 -28.33 31.76
N ILE A 77 36.46 -28.95 31.54
CA ILE A 77 36.35 -30.31 30.97
C ILE A 77 36.81 -30.35 29.50
N PHE A 78 36.54 -29.29 28.73
CA PHE A 78 36.90 -29.21 27.30
C PHE A 78 38.22 -28.47 27.02
N ASN A 79 38.93 -27.99 28.04
CA ASN A 79 40.23 -27.33 27.89
C ASN A 79 41.38 -28.28 27.53
N ARG A 80 41.21 -29.61 27.67
CA ARG A 80 42.16 -30.58 27.14
C ARG A 80 41.83 -30.86 25.68
N LYS A 81 42.57 -30.24 24.75
CA LYS A 81 42.51 -30.57 23.32
C LYS A 81 42.85 -32.07 23.14
N THR A 82 41.84 -32.90 22.91
CA THR A 82 42.06 -34.23 22.32
C THR A 82 42.57 -34.01 20.89
N LYS A 83 43.79 -34.49 20.59
CA LYS A 83 44.29 -34.57 19.21
C LYS A 83 43.52 -35.68 18.48
N GLY A 84 42.25 -35.42 18.17
CA GLY A 84 41.48 -36.21 17.21
C GLY A 84 41.93 -35.83 15.81
N PHE A 85 42.48 -36.78 15.06
CA PHE A 85 42.78 -36.60 13.65
C PHE A 85 41.51 -36.92 12.85
N PHE A 86 40.89 -35.90 12.27
CA PHE A 86 39.74 -36.08 11.38
C PHE A 86 40.26 -36.30 9.95
N PRO A 87 40.05 -37.48 9.34
CA PRO A 87 40.28 -37.64 7.92
C PRO A 87 39.22 -36.85 7.15
N GLU A 88 39.64 -35.76 6.50
CA GLU A 88 38.80 -35.08 5.51
C GLU A 88 38.52 -36.07 4.36
N ASP A 89 37.28 -36.07 3.85
CA ASP A 89 36.74 -36.92 2.76
C ASP A 89 36.06 -38.25 3.14
N GLY A 90 35.72 -38.51 4.41
CA GLY A 90 34.95 -39.71 4.78
C GLY A 90 35.68 -41.05 4.54
N ARG A 91 37.00 -41.00 4.31
CA ARG A 91 37.90 -42.15 4.18
C ARG A 91 38.37 -42.61 5.56
N THR A 92 38.64 -43.91 5.69
CA THR A 92 39.17 -44.44 6.96
C THR A 92 40.62 -44.01 7.16
N TRP A 93 41.08 -43.97 8.41
CA TRP A 93 42.45 -43.58 8.75
C TRP A 93 43.51 -44.40 7.98
N LEU A 94 43.28 -45.71 7.81
CA LEU A 94 44.13 -46.60 7.01
C LEU A 94 44.23 -46.17 5.54
N GLN A 95 43.12 -45.78 4.92
CA GLN A 95 43.10 -45.30 3.53
C GLN A 95 43.86 -43.97 3.38
N VAL A 96 43.83 -43.11 4.40
CA VAL A 96 44.59 -41.86 4.42
C VAL A 96 46.09 -42.14 4.56
N GLU A 97 46.47 -43.14 5.35
CA GLU A 97 47.88 -43.55 5.51
C GLU A 97 48.42 -44.22 4.24
N GLU A 98 47.65 -45.09 3.58
CA GLU A 98 47.98 -45.65 2.27
C GLU A 98 48.12 -44.55 1.20
N GLN A 99 47.24 -43.56 1.18
CA GLN A 99 47.37 -42.41 0.28
C GLN A 99 48.60 -41.57 0.58
N LYS A 100 48.99 -41.41 1.85
CA LYS A 100 50.25 -40.74 2.21
C LYS A 100 51.44 -41.53 1.68
N ARG A 101 51.47 -42.86 1.87
CA ARG A 101 52.48 -43.75 1.26
C ARG A 101 52.54 -43.61 -0.26
N PHE A 102 51.39 -43.67 -0.94
CA PHE A 102 51.33 -43.49 -2.39
C PHE A 102 51.80 -42.10 -2.82
N LYS A 103 51.49 -41.04 -2.06
CA LYS A 103 51.98 -39.67 -2.34
C LYS A 103 53.49 -39.58 -2.16
N GLU A 104 54.05 -40.23 -1.14
CA GLU A 104 55.49 -40.28 -0.88
C GLU A 104 56.22 -41.10 -1.95
N GLU A 105 55.70 -42.26 -2.35
CA GLU A 105 56.25 -43.05 -3.47
C GLU A 105 56.15 -42.30 -4.80
N LYS A 106 55.01 -41.64 -5.07
CA LYS A 106 54.84 -40.81 -6.25
C LYS A 106 55.78 -39.62 -6.25
N ALA A 107 56.11 -39.05 -5.08
CA ALA A 107 57.09 -37.99 -4.94
C ALA A 107 58.51 -38.50 -5.19
N LYS A 108 58.88 -39.66 -4.64
CA LYS A 108 60.18 -40.31 -4.88
C LYS A 108 60.40 -40.67 -6.35
N CYS A 109 59.38 -41.20 -7.02
CA CYS A 109 59.43 -41.57 -8.43
C CYS A 109 59.08 -40.42 -9.39
N LYS A 110 58.84 -39.21 -8.88
CA LYS A 110 58.37 -38.07 -9.68
C LYS A 110 59.41 -37.66 -10.73
N GLU A 111 60.65 -37.50 -10.30
CA GLU A 111 61.75 -37.06 -11.16
C GLU A 111 62.04 -38.07 -12.27
N LEU A 112 62.07 -39.37 -11.95
CA LEU A 112 62.20 -40.44 -12.92
C LEU A 112 61.02 -40.47 -13.91
N LYS A 113 59.79 -40.31 -13.43
CA LYS A 113 58.60 -40.27 -14.28
C LYS A 113 58.57 -39.05 -15.19
N GLU A 114 58.99 -37.89 -14.69
CA GLU A 114 59.10 -36.66 -15.48
C GLU A 114 60.16 -36.80 -16.57
N ASN A 115 61.32 -37.41 -16.27
CA ASN A 115 62.33 -37.71 -17.27
C ASN A 115 61.82 -38.68 -18.36
N ILE A 116 61.14 -39.78 -17.97
CA ILE A 116 60.52 -40.71 -18.93
C ILE A 116 59.44 -40.02 -19.76
N LEU A 117 58.62 -39.16 -19.17
CA LEU A 117 57.59 -38.40 -19.88
C LEU A 117 58.21 -37.38 -20.85
N LEU A 118 59.29 -36.70 -20.46
CA LEU A 118 60.02 -35.79 -21.35
C LEU A 118 60.59 -36.54 -22.55
N ASP A 119 61.17 -37.72 -22.35
CA ASP A 119 61.67 -38.53 -23.46
C ASP A 119 60.55 -39.08 -24.34
N LEU A 120 59.43 -39.54 -23.77
CA LEU A 120 58.24 -39.90 -24.52
C LEU A 120 57.62 -38.71 -25.27
N MET A 121 57.67 -37.50 -24.70
CA MET A 121 57.23 -36.27 -25.37
C MET A 121 58.15 -35.91 -26.53
N LYS A 122 59.47 -36.07 -26.39
CA LYS A 122 60.43 -35.90 -27.51
C LYS A 122 60.10 -36.88 -28.63
N ILE A 123 59.91 -38.17 -28.31
CA ILE A 123 59.52 -39.21 -29.28
C ILE A 123 58.18 -38.85 -29.94
N LYS A 124 57.17 -38.45 -29.15
CA LYS A 124 55.86 -38.01 -29.68
C LYS A 124 55.98 -36.80 -30.60
N LYS A 125 56.85 -35.83 -30.28
CA LYS A 125 57.08 -34.64 -31.11
C LYS A 125 57.74 -35.01 -32.44
N VAL A 126 58.69 -35.94 -32.41
CA VAL A 126 59.34 -36.50 -33.62
C VAL A 126 58.31 -37.24 -34.48
N ILE A 127 57.54 -38.17 -33.91
CA ILE A 127 56.50 -38.92 -34.63
C ILE A 127 55.44 -37.98 -35.21
N ARG A 128 54.98 -36.98 -34.44
CA ARG A 128 54.04 -35.97 -34.93
C ARG A 128 54.64 -35.19 -36.10
N GLY A 129 55.92 -34.81 -36.02
CA GLY A 129 56.64 -34.17 -37.12
C GLY A 129 56.64 -35.02 -38.39
N LEU A 130 56.95 -36.32 -38.26
CA LEU A 130 56.93 -37.28 -39.36
C LEU A 130 55.54 -37.45 -39.98
N ILE A 131 54.48 -37.58 -39.16
CA ILE A 131 53.09 -37.67 -39.64
C ILE A 131 52.68 -36.37 -40.36
N THR A 132 53.08 -35.21 -39.83
CA THR A 132 52.73 -33.92 -40.44
C THR A 132 53.46 -33.72 -41.78
N ALA A 133 54.72 -34.15 -41.86
CA ALA A 133 55.49 -34.15 -43.11
C ALA A 133 54.88 -35.12 -44.14
N ASN A 134 54.47 -36.31 -43.71
CA ASN A 134 53.79 -37.30 -44.56
C ASN A 134 52.45 -36.78 -45.10
N ASN A 135 51.65 -36.08 -44.28
CA ASN A 135 50.38 -35.49 -44.71
C ASN A 135 50.52 -34.29 -45.66
N LYS A 136 51.65 -33.57 -45.62
CA LYS A 136 51.95 -32.43 -46.50
C LYS A 136 52.70 -32.84 -47.77
N GLY A 137 53.19 -34.09 -47.86
CA GLY A 137 53.88 -34.61 -49.03
C GLY A 137 52.92 -34.87 -50.20
N PRO A 138 53.43 -34.96 -51.44
CA PRO A 138 52.64 -35.37 -52.61
C PRO A 138 52.08 -36.79 -52.43
N GLU A 139 50.90 -37.08 -52.99
CA GLU A 139 50.17 -38.35 -52.81
C GLU A 139 51.02 -39.60 -53.07
N ASN A 140 51.95 -39.52 -54.02
CA ASN A 140 52.83 -40.60 -54.47
C ASN A 140 53.87 -41.02 -53.41
N GLN A 141 54.11 -40.19 -52.40
CA GLN A 141 55.12 -40.39 -51.33
C GLN A 141 54.47 -40.53 -49.96
N LYS A 142 53.14 -40.58 -49.89
CA LYS A 142 52.37 -40.62 -48.65
C LYS A 142 52.26 -42.05 -48.14
N LEU A 143 52.89 -42.33 -47.01
CA LEU A 143 52.78 -43.60 -46.29
C LEU A 143 51.42 -43.70 -45.60
N GLU A 144 50.89 -44.91 -45.42
CA GLU A 144 49.65 -45.09 -44.66
C GLU A 144 49.86 -44.80 -43.17
N LEU A 145 48.86 -44.20 -42.50
CA LEU A 145 48.95 -43.85 -41.07
C LEU A 145 49.14 -45.08 -40.16
N THR A 146 48.79 -46.27 -40.65
CA THR A 146 48.97 -47.56 -40.00
C THR A 146 50.45 -47.96 -39.86
N GLU A 147 51.32 -47.52 -40.78
CA GLU A 147 52.75 -47.85 -40.79
C GLU A 147 53.56 -47.10 -39.72
N PHE A 148 53.03 -45.99 -39.20
CA PHE A 148 53.63 -45.25 -38.09
C PHE A 148 53.29 -45.85 -36.71
N ASN A 149 52.43 -46.88 -36.66
CA ASN A 149 52.01 -47.52 -35.41
C ASN A 149 52.84 -48.78 -35.12
N LEU A 150 53.54 -48.79 -33.99
CA LEU A 150 54.31 -49.95 -33.53
C LEU A 150 53.42 -51.13 -33.10
N ASP A 151 52.20 -50.85 -32.60
CA ASP A 151 51.24 -51.87 -32.14
C ASP A 151 49.89 -51.70 -32.86
N ILE A 152 49.72 -52.53 -33.90
CA ILE A 152 48.53 -52.53 -34.77
C ILE A 152 47.32 -53.08 -34.02
N GLN A 153 47.49 -54.01 -33.07
CA GLN A 153 46.39 -54.57 -32.29
C GLN A 153 45.83 -53.53 -31.32
N ALA A 154 46.71 -52.86 -30.56
CA ALA A 154 46.29 -51.78 -29.67
C ALA A 154 45.69 -50.58 -30.42
N TYR A 155 46.15 -50.29 -31.64
CA TYR A 155 45.52 -49.30 -32.51
C TYR A 155 44.09 -49.72 -32.89
N LYS A 156 43.89 -50.95 -33.38
CA LYS A 156 42.56 -51.46 -33.74
C LYS A 156 41.61 -51.49 -32.55
N ASP A 157 42.09 -51.88 -31.37
CA ASP A 157 41.28 -51.88 -30.15
C ASP A 157 40.91 -50.45 -29.69
N LYS A 158 41.81 -49.48 -29.87
CA LYS A 158 41.51 -48.07 -29.61
C LYS A 158 40.53 -47.49 -30.62
N CYS A 159 40.65 -47.85 -31.91
CA CYS A 159 39.68 -47.47 -32.93
C CYS A 159 38.29 -48.02 -32.58
N LYS A 160 38.18 -49.31 -32.25
CA LYS A 160 36.90 -49.91 -31.80
C LYS A 160 36.31 -49.21 -30.58
N LYS A 161 37.13 -48.95 -29.56
CA LYS A 161 36.69 -48.18 -28.38
C LYS A 161 36.25 -46.77 -28.75
N ASN A 162 36.92 -46.12 -29.70
CA ASN A 162 36.55 -44.78 -30.15
C ASN A 162 35.24 -44.81 -30.95
N ASP A 163 35.02 -45.82 -31.79
CA ASP A 163 33.77 -46.02 -32.53
C ASP A 163 32.62 -46.29 -31.55
N GLU A 164 32.82 -47.16 -30.56
CA GLU A 164 31.87 -47.40 -29.47
C GLU A 164 31.56 -46.12 -28.69
N LEU A 165 32.58 -45.31 -28.37
CA LEU A 165 32.39 -44.02 -27.70
C LEU A 165 31.65 -43.02 -28.59
N CYS A 166 31.95 -42.96 -29.89
CA CYS A 166 31.24 -42.13 -30.85
C CYS A 166 29.77 -42.54 -30.95
N GLU A 167 29.46 -43.84 -30.98
CA GLU A 167 28.08 -44.32 -30.96
C GLU A 167 27.36 -43.95 -29.66
N ILE A 168 28.02 -44.13 -28.50
CA ILE A 168 27.47 -43.77 -27.19
C ILE A 168 27.20 -42.26 -27.13
N LEU A 169 28.15 -41.42 -27.54
CA LEU A 169 28.01 -39.97 -27.55
C LEU A 169 26.93 -39.53 -28.54
N THR A 170 26.86 -40.14 -29.72
CA THR A 170 25.81 -39.84 -30.71
C THR A 170 24.42 -40.16 -30.15
N LYS A 171 24.26 -41.32 -29.49
CA LYS A 171 23.01 -41.67 -28.81
C LYS A 171 22.71 -40.66 -27.70
N TYR A 172 23.69 -40.34 -26.86
CA TYR A 172 23.56 -39.39 -25.77
C TYR A 172 23.12 -37.99 -26.25
N TYR A 173 23.80 -37.42 -27.26
CA TYR A 173 23.44 -36.11 -27.79
C TYR A 173 22.08 -36.12 -28.49
N LYS A 174 21.74 -37.18 -29.23
CA LYS A 174 20.38 -37.32 -29.80
C LYS A 174 19.31 -37.35 -28.73
N THR A 175 19.54 -38.08 -27.63
CA THR A 175 18.60 -38.08 -26.50
C THR A 175 18.52 -36.71 -25.84
N LEU A 176 19.66 -36.02 -25.67
CA LEU A 176 19.70 -34.70 -25.06
C LEU A 176 18.97 -33.66 -25.90
N ILE A 177 19.16 -33.67 -27.23
CA ILE A 177 18.43 -32.81 -28.17
C ILE A 177 16.93 -33.08 -28.06
N SER A 178 16.51 -34.35 -28.06
CA SER A 178 15.09 -34.70 -27.94
C SER A 178 14.47 -34.24 -26.62
N GLU A 179 15.19 -34.30 -25.49
CA GLU A 179 14.70 -33.74 -24.22
C GLU A 179 14.66 -32.21 -24.24
N GLN A 180 15.64 -31.55 -24.86
CA GLN A 180 15.63 -30.09 -25.03
C GLN A 180 14.47 -29.63 -25.91
N ASP A 181 14.17 -30.32 -27.01
CA ASP A 181 13.04 -30.04 -27.89
C ASP A 181 11.72 -30.12 -27.12
N LYS A 182 11.53 -31.15 -26.27
CA LYS A 182 10.34 -31.24 -25.41
C LYS A 182 10.22 -30.05 -24.46
N THR A 183 11.32 -29.60 -23.86
CA THR A 183 11.30 -28.42 -22.98
C THR A 183 10.99 -27.14 -23.75
N TYR A 184 11.54 -27.00 -24.96
CA TYR A 184 11.27 -25.88 -25.85
C TYR A 184 9.79 -25.86 -26.26
N ASP A 185 9.24 -26.99 -26.72
CA ASP A 185 7.83 -27.11 -27.09
C ASP A 185 6.91 -26.79 -25.92
N TYR A 186 7.24 -27.25 -24.71
CA TYR A 186 6.49 -26.92 -23.51
C TYR A 186 6.50 -25.42 -23.20
N ILE A 187 7.66 -24.77 -23.30
CA ILE A 187 7.79 -23.32 -23.07
C ILE A 187 7.02 -22.55 -24.13
N LYS A 188 7.17 -22.94 -25.39
CA LYS A 188 6.54 -22.30 -26.54
C LYS A 188 5.02 -22.37 -26.43
N VAL A 189 4.46 -23.56 -26.21
CA VAL A 189 3.00 -23.77 -26.14
C VAL A 189 2.37 -23.07 -24.94
N ASN A 190 3.00 -23.08 -23.76
CA ASN A 190 2.37 -22.56 -22.53
C ASN A 190 2.63 -21.08 -22.25
N TYR A 191 3.70 -20.48 -22.79
CA TYR A 191 4.10 -19.11 -22.46
C TYR A 191 4.27 -18.21 -23.68
N PHE A 192 4.70 -18.74 -24.83
CA PHE A 192 4.94 -17.94 -26.02
C PHE A 192 3.67 -17.85 -26.89
N ASP A 193 3.09 -18.98 -27.27
CA ASP A 193 1.92 -19.07 -28.16
C ASP A 193 0.60 -18.68 -27.47
N THR A 194 0.55 -18.68 -26.13
CA THR A 194 -0.62 -18.22 -25.34
C THR A 194 -0.82 -16.71 -25.38
N ASN A 195 0.26 -15.96 -25.57
CA ASN A 195 0.25 -14.50 -25.55
C ASN A 195 -0.03 -13.99 -26.97
N VAL A 196 -1.10 -13.20 -27.10
CA VAL A 196 -1.41 -12.51 -28.37
C VAL A 196 -0.44 -11.36 -28.57
N VAL A 197 -0.14 -10.62 -27.50
CA VAL A 197 0.87 -9.57 -27.49
C VAL A 197 2.04 -10.05 -26.64
N LEU A 198 3.18 -10.29 -27.29
CA LEU A 198 4.44 -10.65 -26.64
C LEU A 198 5.06 -9.42 -25.98
N GLU A 199 5.79 -9.64 -24.89
CA GLU A 199 6.58 -8.60 -24.25
C GLU A 199 7.73 -8.17 -25.17
N ARG A 200 7.78 -6.88 -25.48
CA ARG A 200 8.76 -6.22 -26.35
C ARG A 200 9.36 -5.04 -25.62
N GLN A 201 10.64 -4.80 -25.88
CA GLN A 201 11.32 -3.60 -25.42
C GLN A 201 11.59 -2.66 -26.59
N LEU A 202 11.51 -1.36 -26.33
CA LEU A 202 11.86 -0.32 -27.28
C LEU A 202 13.07 0.43 -26.73
N HIS A 203 14.17 0.35 -27.45
CA HIS A 203 15.43 0.99 -27.09
C HIS A 203 15.57 2.34 -27.81
N ALA A 204 15.97 3.36 -27.06
CA ALA A 204 16.44 4.62 -27.63
C ALA A 204 17.74 4.40 -28.44
N ILE A 205 17.91 5.15 -29.52
CA ILE A 205 19.05 5.00 -30.43
C ILE A 205 20.30 5.58 -29.75
N PHE A 206 21.33 4.74 -29.57
CA PHE A 206 22.59 5.04 -28.86
C PHE A 206 22.41 5.55 -27.40
N GLN A 207 21.27 5.25 -26.76
CA GLN A 207 20.98 5.64 -25.39
C GLN A 207 20.40 4.49 -24.58
N LYS A 208 20.51 4.57 -23.25
CA LYS A 208 20.04 3.53 -22.31
C LYS A 208 18.56 3.64 -21.94
N CYS A 209 17.79 4.51 -22.59
CA CYS A 209 16.37 4.65 -22.30
C CYS A 209 15.61 3.49 -22.96
N ILE A 210 14.89 2.73 -22.16
CA ILE A 210 14.14 1.53 -22.58
C ILE A 210 12.72 1.67 -22.08
N VAL A 211 11.76 1.34 -22.95
CA VAL A 211 10.33 1.27 -22.61
C VAL A 211 9.83 -0.11 -22.97
N THR A 212 9.02 -0.74 -22.13
CA THR A 212 8.44 -2.06 -22.41
C THR A 212 6.93 -1.96 -22.59
N ASN A 213 6.37 -2.76 -23.50
CA ASN A 213 4.92 -2.88 -23.67
C ASN A 213 4.30 -3.78 -22.58
N TYR A 214 2.98 -3.97 -22.63
CA TYR A 214 2.27 -4.93 -21.79
C TYR A 214 1.99 -6.22 -22.54
N ALA A 215 2.45 -7.36 -22.00
CA ALA A 215 2.05 -8.66 -22.51
C ALA A 215 0.56 -8.92 -22.25
N LEU A 216 -0.15 -9.42 -23.27
CA LEU A 216 -1.58 -9.72 -23.22
C LEU A 216 -1.83 -11.15 -23.72
N CYS A 217 -2.55 -11.93 -22.92
CA CYS A 217 -3.04 -13.27 -23.28
C CYS A 217 -4.21 -13.16 -24.27
N ALA A 218 -4.50 -14.26 -24.98
CA ALA A 218 -5.73 -14.36 -25.75
C ALA A 218 -6.96 -14.16 -24.84
N PRO A 219 -7.88 -13.24 -25.19
CA PRO A 219 -9.08 -13.01 -24.40
C PRO A 219 -9.95 -14.27 -24.42
N ASN A 220 -10.44 -14.69 -23.26
CA ASN A 220 -11.43 -15.75 -23.19
C ASN A 220 -12.76 -15.21 -23.74
N THR A 221 -13.25 -15.80 -24.83
CA THR A 221 -14.46 -15.35 -25.54
C THR A 221 -15.67 -15.26 -24.63
N GLU A 222 -15.85 -16.22 -23.72
CA GLU A 222 -16.97 -16.22 -22.77
C GLU A 222 -16.88 -15.05 -21.78
N GLN A 223 -15.68 -14.79 -21.24
CA GLN A 223 -15.45 -13.68 -20.32
C GLN A 223 -15.62 -12.33 -21.01
N MET A 224 -15.21 -12.22 -22.26
CA MET A 224 -15.39 -11.01 -23.06
C MET A 224 -16.87 -10.70 -23.30
N GLU A 225 -17.67 -11.70 -23.68
CA GLU A 225 -19.13 -11.52 -23.81
C GLU A 225 -19.79 -11.14 -22.49
N GLU A 226 -19.37 -11.75 -21.39
CA GLU A 226 -19.88 -11.43 -20.06
C GLU A 226 -19.50 -10.00 -19.63
N ASN A 227 -18.27 -9.58 -19.92
CA ASN A 227 -17.77 -8.23 -19.67
C ASN A 227 -18.55 -7.19 -20.49
N ILE A 228 -18.80 -7.46 -21.78
CA ILE A 228 -19.63 -6.60 -22.63
C ILE A 228 -21.03 -6.46 -22.04
N LYS A 229 -21.71 -7.56 -21.73
CA LYS A 229 -23.04 -7.55 -21.10
C LYS A 229 -23.02 -6.72 -19.79
N LYS A 230 -22.03 -6.92 -18.92
CA LYS A 230 -21.86 -6.16 -17.67
C LYS A 230 -21.71 -4.65 -17.93
N THR A 231 -20.89 -4.26 -18.92
CA THR A 231 -20.72 -2.85 -19.26
C THR A 231 -22.00 -2.23 -19.82
N GLU A 232 -22.78 -2.97 -20.61
CA GLU A 232 -24.08 -2.52 -21.11
C GLU A 232 -25.11 -2.36 -19.98
N TYR A 233 -25.17 -3.30 -19.04
CA TYR A 233 -26.03 -3.19 -17.87
C TYR A 233 -25.71 -1.94 -17.04
N ILE A 234 -24.42 -1.65 -16.82
CA ILE A 234 -24.00 -0.45 -16.07
C ILE A 234 -24.36 0.82 -16.84
N LYS A 235 -24.16 0.84 -18.16
CA LYS A 235 -24.59 1.95 -19.02
C LYS A 235 -26.11 2.17 -18.95
N LEU A 236 -26.90 1.10 -18.89
CA LEU A 236 -28.34 1.17 -18.72
C LEU A 236 -28.74 1.67 -17.32
N GLU A 237 -28.11 1.16 -16.25
CA GLU A 237 -28.36 1.59 -14.87
C GLU A 237 -28.08 3.09 -14.69
N ASN A 238 -26.97 3.58 -15.24
CA ASN A 238 -26.63 5.00 -15.25
C ASN A 238 -27.66 5.87 -16.00
N ARG A 239 -28.25 5.34 -17.09
CA ARG A 239 -29.32 6.03 -17.85
C ARG A 239 -30.64 6.09 -17.10
N CYS A 240 -30.91 5.12 -16.22
CA CYS A 240 -32.17 5.07 -15.47
C CYS A 240 -32.30 6.15 -14.39
N ASN A 241 -31.22 6.86 -14.03
CA ASN A 241 -31.16 8.07 -13.19
C ASN A 241 -32.20 8.16 -12.04
N ILE A 242 -32.45 7.06 -11.32
CA ILE A 242 -33.21 7.07 -10.07
C ILE A 242 -32.18 7.17 -8.93
N PRO A 243 -31.95 8.36 -8.34
CA PRO A 243 -31.01 8.51 -7.24
C PRO A 243 -31.60 7.88 -5.98
N PHE A 244 -31.29 6.61 -5.72
CA PHE A 244 -31.56 6.00 -4.43
C PHE A 244 -30.37 6.22 -3.50
N PHE A 245 -30.55 7.13 -2.54
CA PHE A 245 -29.54 7.49 -1.55
C PHE A 245 -29.99 7.02 -0.17
N PRO A 246 -29.60 5.82 0.29
CA PRO A 246 -30.12 5.25 1.54
C PRO A 246 -29.79 6.04 2.83
N TRP A 247 -28.90 7.06 2.78
CA TRP A 247 -28.63 7.99 3.88
C TRP A 247 -29.52 9.23 3.89
N VAL A 248 -30.30 9.45 2.83
CA VAL A 248 -31.33 10.50 2.82
C VAL A 248 -32.60 9.87 3.39
N PRO A 249 -33.06 10.26 4.60
CA PRO A 249 -34.28 9.71 5.16
C PRO A 249 -35.47 10.08 4.28
N GLN A 250 -35.99 9.09 3.57
CA GLN A 250 -37.17 9.21 2.73
C GLN A 250 -38.40 8.71 3.50
N SER A 251 -39.51 9.43 3.40
CA SER A 251 -40.77 8.96 3.94
C SER A 251 -41.27 7.75 3.14
N GLN A 252 -42.10 6.91 3.76
CA GLN A 252 -42.64 5.71 3.09
C GLN A 252 -43.46 6.07 1.83
N SER A 253 -44.08 7.24 1.83
CA SER A 253 -44.79 7.81 0.67
C SER A 253 -43.83 8.20 -0.47
N GLU A 254 -42.66 8.76 -0.15
CA GLU A 254 -41.64 9.11 -1.15
C GLU A 254 -41.03 7.86 -1.79
N ILE A 255 -40.73 6.82 -0.99
CA ILE A 255 -40.23 5.54 -1.49
C ILE A 255 -41.24 4.90 -2.45
N GLN A 256 -42.52 4.93 -2.07
CA GLN A 256 -43.59 4.35 -2.89
C GLN A 256 -43.85 5.15 -4.17
N MET A 257 -43.62 6.47 -4.13
CA MET A 257 -43.67 7.35 -5.30
C MET A 257 -42.52 7.03 -6.27
N VAL A 258 -41.28 6.90 -5.78
CA VAL A 258 -40.10 6.52 -6.58
C VAL A 258 -40.25 5.12 -7.18
N LEU A 259 -40.80 4.15 -6.43
CA LEU A 259 -41.09 2.80 -6.93
C LEU A 259 -42.22 2.77 -7.97
N SER A 260 -43.11 3.76 -7.95
CA SER A 260 -44.23 3.89 -8.89
C SER A 260 -43.87 4.72 -10.14
N GLU A 261 -42.80 5.52 -10.08
CA GLU A 261 -42.26 6.23 -11.23
C GLU A 261 -41.68 5.20 -12.22
N LYS A 262 -42.17 5.22 -13.46
CA LYS A 262 -41.56 4.45 -14.53
C LYS A 262 -40.16 5.01 -14.80
N PRO A 263 -39.14 4.17 -14.99
CA PRO A 263 -37.80 4.66 -15.30
C PRO A 263 -37.86 5.51 -16.57
N VAL A 264 -37.58 6.80 -16.43
CA VAL A 264 -37.46 7.71 -17.58
C VAL A 264 -36.09 7.45 -18.16
N MET A 265 -36.05 6.78 -19.32
CA MET A 265 -34.85 6.71 -20.14
C MET A 265 -34.59 8.11 -20.67
N ASN A 266 -33.78 8.90 -19.98
CA ASN A 266 -33.30 10.18 -20.51
C ASN A 266 -32.42 9.87 -21.74
N LEU A 267 -33.00 10.02 -22.93
CA LEU A 267 -32.28 9.90 -24.19
C LEU A 267 -31.40 11.12 -24.47
N ASP A 268 -31.61 12.22 -23.73
CA ASP A 268 -30.88 13.47 -23.86
C ASP A 268 -29.82 13.61 -22.75
N THR A 269 -28.59 13.30 -23.11
CA THR A 269 -27.35 13.68 -22.40
C THR A 269 -27.11 15.19 -22.48
N LEU A 270 -28.04 15.99 -21.97
CA LEU A 270 -27.95 17.47 -21.98
C LEU A 270 -28.17 18.12 -20.60
N ALA A 271 -28.18 17.33 -19.52
CA ALA A 271 -28.27 17.85 -18.15
C ALA A 271 -26.90 18.07 -17.47
N LEU A 272 -25.85 18.33 -18.26
CA LEU A 272 -24.51 18.72 -17.76
C LEU A 272 -24.26 20.24 -17.85
N GLU A 273 -25.19 21.04 -18.40
CA GLU A 273 -24.98 22.47 -18.68
C GLU A 273 -25.22 23.41 -17.47
N ALA A 274 -25.38 22.87 -16.26
CA ALA A 274 -25.58 23.67 -15.04
C ALA A 274 -24.54 23.37 -13.94
N ARG A 275 -23.32 22.98 -14.31
CA ARG A 275 -22.19 22.89 -13.38
C ARG A 275 -21.20 23.99 -13.73
N GLU A 276 -21.04 24.93 -12.78
CA GLU A 276 -19.93 25.90 -12.73
C GLU A 276 -18.62 25.25 -13.19
N ASP A 277 -17.78 25.95 -13.97
CA ASP A 277 -16.53 25.46 -14.59
C ASP A 277 -15.77 24.37 -13.79
N ILE A 278 -16.21 23.10 -13.88
CA ILE A 278 -15.56 21.99 -13.19
C ILE A 278 -14.33 21.62 -14.02
N THR A 279 -13.15 21.87 -13.45
CA THR A 279 -11.88 21.50 -14.09
C THR A 279 -11.76 19.98 -14.24
N GLU A 280 -11.04 19.50 -15.26
CA GLU A 280 -10.75 18.07 -15.43
C GLU A 280 -10.11 17.45 -14.19
N ASP A 281 -9.24 18.20 -13.50
CA ASP A 281 -8.60 17.78 -12.25
C ASP A 281 -9.64 17.48 -11.14
N THR A 282 -10.70 18.28 -11.04
CA THR A 282 -11.80 18.03 -10.09
C THR A 282 -12.61 16.80 -10.44
N ILE A 283 -12.81 16.51 -11.74
CA ILE A 283 -13.50 15.29 -12.18
C ILE A 283 -12.67 14.07 -11.82
N ILE A 284 -11.38 14.08 -12.16
CA ILE A 284 -10.43 12.99 -11.85
C ILE A 284 -10.32 12.74 -10.35
N CYS A 285 -10.25 13.80 -9.55
CA CYS A 285 -10.18 13.71 -8.10
C CYS A 285 -11.39 12.96 -7.54
N MET A 286 -12.60 13.30 -8.01
CA MET A 286 -13.86 12.74 -7.53
C MET A 286 -14.18 11.35 -8.13
N ASP A 287 -13.75 11.09 -9.36
CA ASP A 287 -13.81 9.76 -9.99
C ASP A 287 -12.86 8.78 -9.29
N GLY A 288 -11.80 9.29 -8.65
CA GLY A 288 -10.79 8.52 -7.90
C GLY A 288 -9.83 7.73 -8.78
N THR A 289 -9.82 8.02 -10.07
CA THR A 289 -8.99 7.36 -11.07
C THR A 289 -8.72 8.32 -12.22
N GLN A 290 -7.52 8.24 -12.78
CA GLN A 290 -7.11 8.95 -13.99
C GLN A 290 -7.44 8.17 -15.27
N SER A 291 -8.12 7.02 -15.17
CA SER A 291 -8.45 6.17 -16.34
C SER A 291 -9.16 6.95 -17.46
N SER A 292 -10.01 7.91 -17.08
CA SER A 292 -10.79 8.75 -17.99
C SER A 292 -9.96 9.61 -18.94
N GLN A 293 -8.69 9.87 -18.61
CA GLN A 293 -7.76 10.60 -19.48
C GLN A 293 -7.29 9.78 -20.69
N PHE A 294 -7.31 8.45 -20.58
CA PHE A 294 -6.73 7.53 -21.57
C PHE A 294 -7.78 6.70 -22.31
N ILE A 295 -8.84 6.31 -21.62
CA ILE A 295 -9.90 5.44 -22.14
C ILE A 295 -11.28 6.06 -21.94
N GLU A 296 -12.25 5.66 -22.77
CA GLU A 296 -13.62 6.14 -22.67
C GLU A 296 -14.19 5.85 -21.28
N ASN A 297 -14.81 6.86 -20.68
CA ASN A 297 -15.16 6.83 -19.28
C ASN A 297 -16.37 5.91 -19.03
N MET A 298 -16.10 4.64 -18.69
CA MET A 298 -17.13 3.70 -18.25
C MET A 298 -17.55 4.07 -16.83
N HIS A 299 -18.61 4.87 -16.72
CA HIS A 299 -19.04 5.54 -15.50
C HIS A 299 -19.42 4.57 -14.38
N ASN A 300 -18.90 4.83 -13.19
CA ASN A 300 -19.42 4.37 -11.92
C ASN A 300 -19.09 5.42 -10.86
N ASP A 301 -20.09 6.20 -10.43
CA ASP A 301 -19.92 7.16 -9.34
C ASP A 301 -19.50 6.40 -8.08
N GLN A 302 -18.33 6.73 -7.51
CA GLN A 302 -17.90 6.15 -6.23
C GLN A 302 -18.96 6.35 -5.12
N TYR A 303 -19.76 7.41 -5.24
CA TYR A 303 -20.87 7.79 -4.37
C TYR A 303 -22.17 7.00 -4.60
N ARG A 304 -22.19 5.99 -5.48
CA ARG A 304 -23.40 5.18 -5.74
C ARG A 304 -23.24 3.73 -5.31
N MET A 305 -22.14 3.39 -4.62
CA MET A 305 -21.78 2.02 -4.28
C MET A 305 -22.15 1.67 -2.83
N TYR A 306 -23.38 1.19 -2.62
CA TYR A 306 -23.87 0.83 -1.28
C TYR A 306 -24.12 -0.66 -1.12
N THR A 307 -24.34 -1.36 -2.23
CA THR A 307 -24.69 -2.77 -2.22
C THR A 307 -23.50 -3.66 -2.59
N LEU A 308 -23.53 -4.92 -2.14
CA LEU A 308 -22.55 -5.93 -2.53
C LEU A 308 -22.51 -6.13 -4.06
N ILE A 309 -23.68 -6.03 -4.72
CA ILE A 309 -23.80 -6.18 -6.17
C ILE A 309 -23.08 -5.03 -6.89
N GLN A 310 -23.36 -3.78 -6.51
CA GLN A 310 -22.68 -2.60 -7.07
C GLN A 310 -21.17 -2.63 -6.86
N SER A 311 -20.72 -3.09 -5.69
CA SER A 311 -19.29 -3.24 -5.43
C SER A 311 -18.65 -4.36 -6.27
N TYR A 312 -19.34 -5.47 -6.53
CA TYR A 312 -18.86 -6.51 -7.46
C TYR A 312 -18.82 -6.03 -8.92
N GLN A 313 -19.83 -5.28 -9.34
CA GLN A 313 -19.87 -4.63 -10.65
C GLN A 313 -18.70 -3.65 -10.80
N GLN A 314 -18.40 -2.85 -9.76
CA GLN A 314 -17.24 -1.95 -9.78
C GLN A 314 -15.93 -2.70 -9.91
N GLN A 315 -15.75 -3.80 -9.18
CA GLN A 315 -14.54 -4.61 -9.29
C GLN A 315 -14.36 -5.15 -10.71
N SER A 316 -15.44 -5.66 -11.31
CA SER A 316 -15.42 -6.18 -12.68
C SER A 316 -15.08 -5.05 -13.69
N LEU A 317 -15.70 -3.89 -13.54
CA LEU A 317 -15.46 -2.73 -14.39
C LEU A 317 -14.02 -2.20 -14.26
N SER A 318 -13.47 -2.17 -13.05
CA SER A 318 -12.07 -1.76 -12.81
C SER A 318 -11.09 -2.73 -13.49
N MET A 319 -11.37 -4.05 -13.48
CA MET A 319 -10.56 -5.03 -14.22
C MET A 319 -10.59 -4.80 -15.73
N ILE A 320 -11.78 -4.54 -16.29
CA ILE A 320 -11.94 -4.22 -17.73
C ILE A 320 -11.17 -2.94 -18.08
N LYS A 321 -11.23 -1.92 -17.22
CA LYS A 321 -10.46 -0.67 -17.42
C LYS A 321 -8.95 -0.91 -17.42
N ILE A 322 -8.44 -1.78 -16.54
CA ILE A 322 -7.01 -2.14 -16.51
C ILE A 322 -6.58 -2.79 -17.84
N GLU A 323 -7.38 -3.70 -18.39
CA GLU A 323 -7.11 -4.31 -19.70
C GLU A 323 -7.12 -3.27 -20.82
N ALA A 324 -8.13 -2.39 -20.86
CA ALA A 324 -8.24 -1.32 -21.85
C ALA A 324 -7.06 -0.32 -21.76
N LEU A 325 -6.57 0.00 -20.56
CA LEU A 325 -5.39 0.85 -20.36
C LEU A 325 -4.11 0.22 -20.94
N LYS A 326 -3.95 -1.10 -20.76
CA LYS A 326 -2.82 -1.83 -21.36
C LYS A 326 -2.89 -1.81 -22.88
N GLU A 327 -4.06 -2.06 -23.46
CA GLU A 327 -4.28 -1.99 -24.91
C GLU A 327 -4.02 -0.59 -25.48
N TYR A 328 -4.48 0.46 -24.79
CA TYR A 328 -4.22 1.85 -25.16
C TYR A 328 -2.72 2.13 -25.23
N PHE A 329 -1.96 1.78 -24.19
CA PHE A 329 -0.51 2.00 -24.18
C PHE A 329 0.21 1.17 -25.25
N ASN A 330 -0.20 -0.08 -25.47
CA ASN A 330 0.39 -0.94 -26.49
C ASN A 330 0.22 -0.35 -27.91
N LYS A 331 -0.91 0.29 -28.21
CA LYS A 331 -1.12 0.98 -29.50
C LYS A 331 -0.14 2.13 -29.70
N GLU A 332 0.08 2.96 -28.69
CA GLU A 332 1.07 4.05 -28.73
C GLU A 332 2.50 3.53 -28.82
N PHE A 333 2.79 2.42 -28.13
CA PHE A 333 4.08 1.74 -28.21
C PHE A 333 4.36 1.20 -29.62
N ASP A 334 3.41 0.47 -30.22
CA ASP A 334 3.56 -0.09 -31.56
C ASP A 334 3.71 1.01 -32.62
N ALA A 335 2.95 2.10 -32.52
CA ALA A 335 3.09 3.25 -33.41
C ALA A 335 4.50 3.87 -33.38
N LEU A 336 5.12 3.91 -32.20
CA LEU A 336 6.47 4.43 -32.03
C LEU A 336 7.54 3.42 -32.45
N MET A 337 7.25 2.12 -32.33
CA MET A 337 8.09 1.04 -32.86
C MET A 337 8.14 1.08 -34.39
N ASP A 338 7.00 1.26 -35.06
CA ASP A 338 6.95 1.47 -36.52
C ASP A 338 7.69 2.73 -36.93
N GLN A 339 7.66 3.78 -36.10
CA GLN A 339 8.46 4.97 -36.34
C GLN A 339 9.96 4.67 -36.22
N LYS A 340 10.38 3.86 -35.23
CA LYS A 340 11.78 3.44 -35.08
C LYS A 340 12.26 2.71 -36.31
N GLU A 341 11.47 1.79 -36.85
CA GLU A 341 11.84 1.04 -38.06
C GLU A 341 12.15 1.97 -39.24
N ARG A 342 11.27 2.96 -39.49
CA ARG A 342 11.49 3.98 -40.53
C ARG A 342 12.74 4.82 -40.28
N GLU A 343 12.97 5.25 -39.03
CA GLU A 343 14.15 6.06 -38.69
C GLU A 343 15.46 5.26 -38.80
N MET A 344 15.45 3.97 -38.45
CA MET A 344 16.61 3.08 -38.57
C MET A 344 17.02 2.88 -40.04
N LEU A 345 16.04 2.69 -40.94
CA LEU A 345 16.29 2.63 -42.39
C LEU A 345 16.88 3.94 -42.91
N ASN A 346 16.26 5.08 -42.54
CA ASN A 346 16.74 6.40 -42.94
C ASN A 346 18.17 6.70 -42.43
N LEU A 347 18.49 6.27 -41.20
CA LEU A 347 19.83 6.42 -40.63
C LEU A 347 20.85 5.58 -41.39
N ARG A 348 20.51 4.32 -41.69
CA ARG A 348 21.38 3.44 -42.47
C ARG A 348 21.70 4.02 -43.85
N ASP A 349 20.70 4.56 -44.55
CA ASP A 349 20.91 5.19 -45.87
C ASP A 349 21.83 6.43 -45.78
N LYS A 350 21.66 7.25 -44.73
CA LYS A 350 22.54 8.41 -44.50
C LYS A 350 23.96 8.00 -44.11
N HIS A 351 24.13 6.98 -43.28
CA HIS A 351 25.45 6.43 -42.94
C HIS A 351 26.14 5.83 -44.17
N LEU A 352 25.40 5.13 -45.04
CA LEU A 352 25.92 4.65 -46.33
C LEU A 352 26.38 5.81 -47.21
N ARG A 353 25.62 6.92 -47.29
CA ARG A 353 26.07 8.12 -48.01
C ARG A 353 27.31 8.74 -47.37
N GLN A 354 27.41 8.80 -46.04
CA GLN A 354 28.62 9.29 -45.35
C GLN A 354 29.85 8.43 -45.63
N ARG A 355 29.72 7.10 -45.64
CA ARG A 355 30.80 6.18 -46.03
C ARG A 355 31.25 6.43 -47.47
N LYS A 356 30.31 6.66 -48.40
CA LYS A 356 30.61 7.06 -49.79
C LYS A 356 31.35 8.40 -49.87
N ILE A 357 30.90 9.41 -49.13
CA ILE A 357 31.57 10.72 -49.07
C ILE A 357 33.00 10.58 -48.54
N ILE A 358 33.23 9.74 -47.51
CA ILE A 358 34.57 9.48 -46.99
C ILE A 358 35.44 8.78 -48.03
N SER A 359 34.92 7.78 -48.76
CA SER A 359 35.69 7.12 -49.82
C SER A 359 36.01 8.05 -50.99
N GLU A 360 35.08 8.91 -51.40
CA GLU A 360 35.29 9.95 -52.41
C GLU A 360 36.34 10.98 -51.95
N THR A 361 36.26 11.44 -50.70
CA THR A 361 37.22 12.41 -50.14
C THR A 361 38.63 11.83 -50.03
N ASN A 362 38.75 10.57 -49.61
CA ASN A 362 40.03 9.86 -49.52
C ASN A 362 40.66 9.63 -50.90
N TYR A 363 39.86 9.39 -51.94
CA TYR A 363 40.38 9.24 -53.31
C TYR A 363 41.14 10.49 -53.77
N PHE A 364 40.62 11.69 -53.48
CA PHE A 364 41.24 12.95 -53.91
C PHE A 364 42.26 13.51 -52.90
N SER A 365 42.46 12.88 -51.74
CA SER A 365 43.32 13.40 -50.67
C SER A 365 44.58 12.55 -50.51
N THR A 366 45.73 13.20 -50.30
CA THR A 366 46.98 12.50 -49.95
C THR A 366 46.95 11.97 -48.52
N LYS A 367 46.08 12.52 -47.66
CA LYS A 367 45.86 12.07 -46.28
C LYS A 367 44.49 11.41 -46.19
N ASN A 368 44.47 10.09 -45.98
CA ASN A 368 43.24 9.33 -45.81
C ASN A 368 42.62 9.56 -44.42
N ILE A 369 41.33 9.84 -44.41
CA ILE A 369 40.48 9.96 -43.24
C ILE A 369 39.88 8.58 -42.97
N PHE A 370 40.10 8.07 -41.76
CA PHE A 370 39.48 6.84 -41.27
C PHE A 370 38.50 7.22 -40.17
N LEU A 371 37.21 7.27 -40.52
CA LEU A 371 36.13 7.52 -39.55
C LEU A 371 35.24 6.30 -39.51
N ASP A 372 35.18 5.67 -38.34
CA ASP A 372 34.30 4.54 -38.12
C ASP A 372 32.88 5.04 -37.87
N ILE A 373 31.94 4.62 -38.73
CA ILE A 373 30.53 5.03 -38.65
C ILE A 373 29.78 3.83 -38.09
N GLU A 374 29.38 3.95 -36.82
CA GLU A 374 28.59 2.95 -36.12
C GLU A 374 27.13 3.00 -36.59
N ASP A 375 26.62 1.89 -37.14
CA ASP A 375 25.22 1.75 -37.50
C ASP A 375 24.41 1.32 -36.26
N PRO A 376 23.19 1.83 -36.08
CA PRO A 376 22.36 1.38 -34.98
C PRO A 376 21.88 -0.06 -35.25
N GLU A 377 22.03 -0.92 -34.25
CA GLU A 377 21.60 -2.33 -34.29
C GLU A 377 20.29 -2.53 -33.53
N TRP A 378 19.51 -3.54 -33.94
CA TRP A 378 18.33 -3.97 -33.21
C TRP A 378 18.77 -4.84 -32.03
N ALA A 379 18.23 -4.56 -30.84
CA ALA A 379 18.44 -5.45 -29.70
C ALA A 379 17.51 -6.68 -29.81
N ILE A 380 17.94 -7.81 -29.23
CA ILE A 380 17.18 -9.08 -29.28
C ILE A 380 15.82 -8.91 -28.59
N GLU A 381 15.80 -8.11 -27.52
CA GLU A 381 14.64 -7.75 -26.71
C GLU A 381 13.53 -7.03 -27.50
N GLU A 382 13.86 -6.40 -28.63
CA GLU A 382 12.90 -5.65 -29.43
C GLU A 382 12.08 -6.55 -30.38
N ASN A 383 12.65 -7.72 -30.69
CA ASN A 383 12.05 -8.75 -31.52
C ASN A 383 12.06 -10.10 -30.79
N PRO A 384 11.05 -10.37 -29.94
CA PRO A 384 11.00 -11.57 -29.09
C PRO A 384 11.03 -12.90 -29.85
N LYS A 385 10.66 -12.89 -31.14
CA LYS A 385 10.76 -14.07 -32.02
C LYS A 385 12.21 -14.56 -32.18
N GLN A 386 13.19 -13.68 -32.00
CA GLN A 386 14.62 -14.03 -32.07
C GLN A 386 15.04 -14.94 -30.92
N TYR A 387 14.38 -14.91 -29.74
CA TYR A 387 14.69 -15.84 -28.65
C TYR A 387 14.42 -17.32 -28.99
N ALA A 388 13.51 -17.56 -29.94
CA ALA A 388 13.15 -18.91 -30.38
C ALA A 388 13.93 -19.37 -31.61
N GLN A 389 14.81 -18.53 -32.17
CA GLN A 389 15.56 -18.80 -33.39
C GLN A 389 17.04 -18.82 -33.10
N VAL A 390 17.72 -19.89 -33.54
CA VAL A 390 19.19 -19.97 -33.49
C VAL A 390 19.74 -19.48 -34.81
N PHE A 391 20.61 -18.48 -34.77
CA PHE A 391 21.25 -17.94 -35.97
C PHE A 391 22.59 -18.63 -36.26
N GLU A 392 22.99 -18.68 -37.53
CA GLU A 392 24.23 -19.34 -37.95
C GLU A 392 25.48 -18.79 -37.25
N TYR A 393 25.51 -17.49 -36.96
CA TYR A 393 26.65 -16.86 -36.26
C TYR A 393 26.76 -17.26 -34.78
N GLU A 394 25.70 -17.77 -34.16
CA GLU A 394 25.72 -18.29 -32.78
C GLU A 394 26.40 -19.66 -32.72
N ILE A 395 26.43 -20.37 -33.86
CA ILE A 395 27.04 -21.68 -34.01
C ILE A 395 28.55 -21.51 -34.27
N ARG A 396 29.34 -21.64 -33.20
CA ARG A 396 30.81 -21.50 -33.27
C ARG A 396 31.53 -22.65 -34.00
N VAL A 397 30.84 -23.74 -34.26
CA VAL A 397 31.39 -24.97 -34.82
C VAL A 397 30.89 -25.11 -36.26
N THR A 398 31.81 -25.21 -37.22
CA THR A 398 31.43 -25.54 -38.60
C THR A 398 30.76 -26.91 -38.62
N PRO A 399 29.58 -27.06 -39.25
CA PRO A 399 28.89 -28.35 -39.30
C PRO A 399 29.82 -29.42 -39.89
N TYR A 400 29.77 -30.64 -39.33
CA TYR A 400 30.50 -31.77 -39.90
C TYR A 400 29.87 -32.15 -41.23
N ILE A 401 30.61 -31.94 -42.31
CA ILE A 401 30.19 -32.32 -43.66
C ILE A 401 30.67 -33.75 -43.89
N SER A 402 29.72 -34.67 -44.07
CA SER A 402 30.07 -36.06 -44.42
C SER A 402 30.68 -36.12 -45.84
N PRO A 403 31.55 -37.10 -46.17
CA PRO A 403 32.11 -37.22 -47.52
C PRO A 403 31.05 -37.29 -48.62
N SER A 404 29.89 -37.89 -48.33
CA SER A 404 28.73 -37.94 -49.22
C SER A 404 28.05 -36.57 -49.41
N GLU A 405 28.04 -35.73 -48.38
CA GLU A 405 27.42 -34.40 -48.40
C GLU A 405 28.34 -33.36 -49.03
N GLN A 406 29.66 -33.54 -48.89
CA GLN A 406 30.65 -32.72 -49.56
C GLN A 406 30.59 -32.87 -51.08
N LEU A 407 30.38 -34.10 -51.58
CA LEU A 407 30.14 -34.34 -53.02
C LEU A 407 28.89 -33.61 -53.54
N ILE A 408 27.85 -33.46 -52.72
CA ILE A 408 26.62 -32.73 -53.09
C ILE A 408 26.88 -31.22 -53.10
N LEU A 409 27.62 -30.70 -52.11
CA LEU A 409 28.01 -29.30 -52.05
C LEU A 409 28.95 -28.91 -53.20
N ASP A 410 29.93 -29.75 -53.53
CA ASP A 410 30.85 -29.55 -54.64
C ASP A 410 30.11 -29.59 -55.99
N ALA A 411 29.13 -30.49 -56.14
CA ALA A 411 28.26 -30.53 -57.33
C ALA A 411 27.41 -29.26 -57.46
N LYS A 412 26.81 -28.77 -56.36
CA LYS A 412 26.07 -27.49 -56.35
C LYS A 412 26.99 -26.30 -56.64
N ALA A 413 28.18 -26.25 -56.04
CA ALA A 413 29.14 -25.19 -56.28
C ALA A 413 29.59 -25.16 -57.74
N ALA A 414 29.81 -26.33 -58.37
CA ALA A 414 30.11 -26.43 -59.80
C ALA A 414 28.93 -25.98 -60.68
N GLU A 415 27.69 -26.23 -60.26
CA GLU A 415 26.48 -25.79 -60.95
C GLU A 415 26.26 -24.28 -60.82
N ASP A 416 26.46 -23.72 -59.62
CA ASP A 416 26.40 -22.28 -59.35
C ASP A 416 27.53 -21.52 -60.06
N GLU A 417 28.75 -22.08 -60.12
CA GLU A 417 29.87 -21.50 -60.86
C GLU A 417 29.61 -21.54 -62.36
N ARG A 418 28.98 -22.61 -62.86
CA ARG A 418 28.49 -22.70 -64.25
C ARG A 418 27.40 -21.65 -64.52
N ILE A 419 26.44 -21.45 -63.62
CA ILE A 419 25.39 -20.41 -63.74
C ILE A 419 26.02 -19.01 -63.71
N ARG A 420 26.99 -18.77 -62.83
CA ARG A 420 27.74 -17.51 -62.74
C ARG A 420 28.50 -17.20 -64.03
N LEU A 421 29.18 -18.20 -64.61
CA LEU A 421 29.88 -18.07 -65.89
C LEU A 421 28.91 -17.85 -67.06
N LEU A 422 27.71 -18.45 -67.02
CA LEU A 422 26.65 -18.19 -68.01
C LEU A 422 26.08 -16.77 -67.89
N LEU A 423 25.89 -16.25 -66.67
CA LEU A 423 25.47 -14.86 -66.43
C LEU A 423 26.52 -13.83 -66.87
N LEU A 424 27.81 -14.14 -66.70
CA LEU A 424 28.93 -13.34 -67.22
C LEU A 424 29.06 -13.40 -68.75
N ALA A 425 28.59 -14.47 -69.40
CA ALA A 425 28.65 -14.60 -70.86
C ALA A 425 27.57 -13.75 -71.57
N ASP A 426 26.47 -13.42 -70.89
CA ASP A 426 25.33 -12.68 -71.45
C ASP A 426 25.47 -11.15 -71.26
N ASP A 427 26.65 -10.63 -71.58
CA ASP A 427 27.04 -9.22 -71.48
C ASP A 427 26.47 -8.35 -72.62
N PHE A 428 25.24 -8.59 -73.07
CA PHE A 428 24.65 -7.81 -74.17
C PHE A 428 24.43 -6.35 -73.75
N LYS A 429 23.96 -6.12 -72.52
CA LYS A 429 23.66 -4.78 -71.99
C LYS A 429 24.94 -3.96 -71.77
N GLU A 430 25.99 -4.56 -71.21
CA GLU A 430 27.27 -3.89 -70.96
C GLU A 430 28.04 -3.63 -72.26
N ARG A 431 28.05 -4.59 -73.21
CA ARG A 431 28.63 -4.37 -74.55
C ARG A 431 27.89 -3.34 -75.37
N ALA A 432 26.55 -3.31 -75.32
CA ALA A 432 25.76 -2.29 -76.00
C ALA A 432 25.99 -0.90 -75.40
N LEU A 433 26.11 -0.78 -74.08
CA LEU A 433 26.43 0.49 -73.40
C LEU A 433 27.86 0.97 -73.70
N MET A 434 28.84 0.05 -73.73
CA MET A 434 30.21 0.33 -74.18
C MET A 434 30.25 0.81 -75.64
N ALA A 435 29.53 0.15 -76.54
CA ALA A 435 29.53 0.47 -77.96
C ALA A 435 28.74 1.74 -78.32
N MET A 436 27.68 2.08 -77.57
CA MET A 436 26.83 3.24 -77.85
C MET A 436 27.20 4.49 -77.05
N MET A 437 27.79 4.35 -75.85
CA MET A 437 28.05 5.48 -74.93
C MET A 437 29.34 5.32 -74.11
N ASN A 438 30.34 4.57 -74.59
CA ASN A 438 31.61 4.32 -73.89
C ASN A 438 31.46 3.80 -72.45
N GLY A 439 30.36 3.09 -72.15
CA GLY A 439 30.16 2.41 -70.87
C GLY A 439 29.59 3.27 -69.74
N VAL A 440 29.19 4.52 -70.00
CA VAL A 440 28.61 5.43 -68.99
C VAL A 440 27.35 6.09 -69.52
N LEU A 441 26.21 5.87 -68.86
CA LEU A 441 24.90 6.37 -69.28
C LEU A 441 24.73 7.88 -69.03
N GLU A 442 25.32 8.40 -67.95
CA GLU A 442 25.35 9.82 -67.59
C GLU A 442 26.77 10.16 -67.09
N ILE A 443 27.44 11.10 -67.75
CA ILE A 443 28.76 11.57 -67.31
C ILE A 443 28.54 12.38 -66.03
N LYS A 444 28.83 11.76 -64.88
CA LYS A 444 28.82 12.47 -63.61
C LYS A 444 30.07 13.33 -63.54
N TRP A 445 29.89 14.59 -63.14
CA TRP A 445 30.97 15.54 -62.90
C TRP A 445 32.06 14.96 -61.97
N GLU A 446 31.66 14.11 -61.01
CA GLU A 446 32.53 13.39 -60.08
C GLU A 446 33.52 12.43 -60.78
N ASP A 447 33.12 11.82 -61.91
CA ASP A 447 33.93 10.87 -62.66
C ASP A 447 34.88 11.55 -63.66
N GLU A 448 34.59 12.79 -64.06
CA GLU A 448 35.52 13.64 -64.81
C GLU A 448 36.68 14.11 -63.93
N LEU A 449 36.42 14.44 -62.66
CA LEU A 449 37.44 14.87 -61.69
C LEU A 449 38.46 13.78 -61.37
N LYS A 450 38.11 12.50 -61.55
CA LYS A 450 39.00 11.35 -61.33
C LYS A 450 40.01 11.14 -62.46
N LYS A 451 39.77 11.69 -63.66
CA LYS A 451 40.68 11.57 -64.80
C LYS A 451 41.82 12.58 -64.66
N ASP A 452 43.06 12.11 -64.71
CA ASP A 452 44.22 13.01 -64.69
C ASP A 452 44.48 13.65 -66.05
N VAL A 453 45.05 14.85 -66.05
CA VAL A 453 45.46 15.53 -67.29
C VAL A 453 46.62 14.74 -67.91
N PRO A 454 46.55 14.36 -69.20
CA PRO A 454 47.61 13.59 -69.84
C PRO A 454 48.91 14.39 -69.89
N ILE A 455 50.02 13.75 -69.52
CA ILE A 455 51.34 14.37 -69.48
C ILE A 455 51.76 14.69 -70.93
N PRO A 456 52.21 15.92 -71.24
CA PRO A 456 52.69 16.28 -72.56
C PRO A 456 53.89 15.41 -72.98
N LYS A 457 53.93 15.01 -74.25
CA LYS A 457 54.99 14.15 -74.80
C LYS A 457 56.41 14.72 -74.56
N CYS A 458 56.56 16.05 -74.56
CA CYS A 458 57.83 16.72 -74.31
C CYS A 458 58.38 16.50 -72.88
N MET A 459 57.54 16.32 -71.86
CA MET A 459 57.97 16.01 -70.47
C MET A 459 58.33 14.53 -70.27
N LEU A 460 57.92 13.66 -71.18
CA LEU A 460 58.21 12.21 -71.13
C LEU A 460 59.48 11.84 -71.90
N GLU A 461 59.79 12.57 -72.98
CA GLU A 461 60.80 12.17 -73.97
C GLU A 461 62.06 13.07 -74.04
N LYS A 462 62.01 14.31 -73.52
CA LYS A 462 63.13 15.28 -73.63
C LYS A 462 63.59 15.79 -72.25
N ASP A 463 64.89 16.08 -72.12
CA ASP A 463 65.44 16.68 -70.91
C ASP A 463 65.08 18.18 -70.79
N PRO A 464 64.81 18.70 -69.56
CA PRO A 464 64.36 20.09 -69.34
C PRO A 464 65.25 21.19 -69.93
N MET A 465 66.53 20.89 -70.17
CA MET A 465 67.50 21.83 -70.76
C MET A 465 67.39 21.93 -72.30
N THR A 466 66.57 21.08 -72.94
CA THR A 466 66.42 20.98 -74.40
C THR A 466 65.01 21.35 -74.90
N PHE A 467 64.21 22.00 -74.07
CA PHE A 467 62.84 22.41 -74.44
C PHE A 467 62.84 23.56 -75.46
N ASN A 468 62.11 23.39 -76.57
CA ASN A 468 61.83 24.46 -77.54
C ASN A 468 60.70 25.38 -77.05
N GLU A 469 60.51 26.55 -77.68
CA GLU A 469 59.42 27.49 -77.32
C GLU A 469 58.01 26.87 -77.41
N GLU A 470 57.80 25.92 -78.33
CA GLU A 470 56.55 25.15 -78.45
C GLU A 470 56.41 24.14 -77.31
N ASP A 471 57.51 23.51 -76.88
CA ASP A 471 57.51 22.58 -75.75
C ASP A 471 57.21 23.33 -74.42
N LEU A 472 57.75 24.55 -74.25
CA LEU A 472 57.46 25.42 -73.09
C LEU A 472 55.99 25.87 -73.05
N ARG A 473 55.36 26.09 -74.21
CA ARG A 473 53.93 26.43 -74.28
C ARG A 473 53.04 25.24 -73.90
N ALA A 474 53.37 24.04 -74.38
CA ALA A 474 52.66 22.82 -74.03
C ALA A 474 52.77 22.46 -72.53
N VAL A 475 53.93 22.76 -71.90
CA VAL A 475 54.11 22.61 -70.45
C VAL A 475 53.25 23.61 -69.67
N LYS A 476 53.22 24.89 -70.08
CA LYS A 476 52.34 25.90 -69.46
C LYS A 476 50.86 25.54 -69.57
N ASP A 477 50.40 25.12 -70.75
CA ASP A 477 49.02 24.68 -70.96
C ASP A 477 48.66 23.44 -70.11
N TYR A 478 49.62 22.56 -69.84
CA TYR A 478 49.45 21.42 -68.93
C TYR A 478 49.40 21.87 -67.47
N GLU A 479 50.32 22.73 -67.04
CA GLU A 479 50.32 23.31 -65.69
C GLU A 479 49.01 24.05 -65.38
N ASP A 480 48.52 24.87 -66.31
CA ASP A 480 47.25 25.60 -66.18
C ASP A 480 46.05 24.64 -66.07
N LYS A 481 46.03 23.56 -66.86
CA LYS A 481 44.98 22.52 -66.78
C LYS A 481 45.06 21.71 -65.49
N VAL A 482 46.26 21.43 -64.98
CA VAL A 482 46.46 20.76 -63.68
C VAL A 482 46.02 21.66 -62.53
N ILE A 483 46.34 22.96 -62.59
CA ILE A 483 45.87 23.95 -61.60
C ILE A 483 44.34 24.05 -61.61
N PHE A 484 43.73 24.14 -62.80
CA PHE A 484 42.28 24.18 -62.94
C PHE A 484 41.62 22.92 -62.38
N LEU A 485 42.11 21.73 -62.75
CA LEU A 485 41.57 20.46 -62.28
C LEU A 485 41.73 20.28 -60.76
N ASN A 486 42.85 20.74 -60.18
CA ASN A 486 43.03 20.77 -58.74
C ASN A 486 42.07 21.74 -58.04
N SER A 487 41.80 22.92 -58.63
CA SER A 487 40.83 23.87 -58.08
C SER A 487 39.40 23.32 -58.07
N GLU A 488 39.00 22.57 -59.10
CA GLU A 488 37.69 21.91 -59.16
C GLU A 488 37.61 20.69 -58.22
N ARG A 489 38.71 19.93 -58.03
CA ARG A 489 38.81 18.89 -56.99
C ARG A 489 38.67 19.47 -55.58
N GLU A 490 39.28 20.62 -55.30
CA GLU A 490 39.11 21.33 -54.03
C GLU A 490 37.67 21.81 -53.84
N ARG A 491 37.06 22.39 -54.88
CA ARG A 491 35.65 22.78 -54.86
C ARG A 491 34.72 21.60 -54.58
N TYR A 492 34.95 20.45 -55.20
CA TYR A 492 34.18 19.24 -54.94
C TYR A 492 34.36 18.74 -53.50
N LYS A 493 35.59 18.74 -52.97
CA LYS A 493 35.83 18.44 -51.53
C LYS A 493 35.07 19.36 -50.60
N THR A 494 35.07 20.68 -50.85
CA THR A 494 34.30 21.61 -50.02
C THR A 494 32.80 21.34 -50.08
N MET A 495 32.28 20.91 -51.24
CA MET A 495 30.88 20.50 -51.39
C MET A 495 30.57 19.22 -50.60
N LEU A 496 31.46 18.23 -50.66
CA LEU A 496 31.37 17.00 -49.88
C LEU A 496 31.44 17.26 -48.36
N ASP A 497 32.32 18.16 -47.90
CA ASP A 497 32.41 18.56 -46.49
C ASP A 497 31.11 19.24 -46.00
N ILE A 498 30.53 20.10 -46.83
CA ILE A 498 29.23 20.74 -46.53
C ILE A 498 28.12 19.69 -46.48
N GLU A 499 28.09 18.73 -47.40
CA GLU A 499 27.11 17.64 -47.39
C GLU A 499 27.30 16.73 -46.16
N PHE A 500 28.53 16.35 -45.84
CA PHE A 500 28.88 15.52 -44.70
C PHE A 500 28.45 16.18 -43.39
N THR A 501 28.82 17.44 -43.18
CA THR A 501 28.44 18.21 -41.98
C THR A 501 26.92 18.37 -41.86
N LYS A 502 26.21 18.65 -42.96
CA LYS A 502 24.73 18.67 -42.98
C LYS A 502 24.13 17.31 -42.61
N ASN A 503 24.65 16.22 -43.16
CA ASN A 503 24.20 14.86 -42.85
C ASN A 503 24.45 14.51 -41.38
N CYS A 504 25.61 14.86 -40.82
CA CYS A 504 25.91 14.67 -39.40
C CYS A 504 24.94 15.43 -38.50
N LEU A 505 24.63 16.70 -38.81
CA LEU A 505 23.67 17.50 -38.05
C LEU A 505 22.26 16.90 -38.13
N ASN A 506 21.84 16.50 -39.34
CA ASN A 506 20.54 15.88 -39.56
C ASN A 506 20.40 14.55 -38.77
N ILE A 507 21.40 13.67 -38.84
CA ILE A 507 21.44 12.42 -38.06
C ILE A 507 21.33 12.71 -36.56
N LYS A 508 22.13 13.65 -36.03
CA LYS A 508 22.07 14.04 -34.62
C LYS A 508 20.70 14.56 -34.21
N ASP A 509 20.09 15.41 -35.03
CA ASP A 509 18.76 15.96 -34.76
C ASP A 509 17.66 14.89 -34.83
N THR A 510 17.71 13.98 -35.81
CA THR A 510 16.77 12.85 -35.91
C THR A 510 16.86 11.95 -34.68
N ILE A 511 18.07 11.54 -34.29
CA ILE A 511 18.30 10.71 -33.09
C ILE A 511 17.79 11.44 -31.84
N LYS A 512 18.11 12.73 -31.68
CA LYS A 512 17.67 13.53 -30.53
C LYS A 512 16.14 13.65 -30.47
N ARG A 513 15.47 13.88 -31.60
CA ARG A 513 14.01 13.96 -31.69
C ARG A 513 13.35 12.62 -31.38
N PHE A 514 13.88 11.53 -31.93
CA PHE A 514 13.36 10.19 -31.66
C PHE A 514 13.52 9.82 -30.18
N ASN A 515 14.72 9.97 -29.61
CA ASN A 515 14.98 9.67 -28.19
C ASN A 515 14.12 10.53 -27.24
N LYS A 516 13.81 11.78 -27.61
CA LYS A 516 12.86 12.61 -26.86
C LYS A 516 11.45 11.98 -26.86
N LYS A 517 10.99 11.44 -27.99
CA LYS A 517 9.69 10.73 -28.07
C LYS A 517 9.70 9.45 -27.22
N VAL A 518 10.79 8.69 -27.23
CA VAL A 518 10.95 7.50 -26.34
C VAL A 518 10.85 7.91 -24.86
N SER A 519 11.50 9.01 -24.48
CA SER A 519 11.39 9.54 -23.11
C SER A 519 9.96 10.00 -22.77
N GLN A 520 9.23 10.57 -23.73
CA GLN A 520 7.82 10.95 -23.55
C GLN A 520 6.91 9.71 -23.41
N LEU A 521 7.17 8.66 -24.19
CA LEU A 521 6.47 7.38 -24.07
C LEU A 521 6.72 6.73 -22.70
N ASN A 522 7.93 6.84 -22.15
CA ASN A 522 8.21 6.37 -20.79
C ASN A 522 7.41 7.12 -19.73
N MET A 523 7.28 8.45 -19.86
CA MET A 523 6.42 9.24 -18.97
C MET A 523 4.94 8.86 -19.13
N LEU A 524 4.49 8.62 -20.37
CA LEU A 524 3.13 8.13 -20.63
C LEU A 524 2.92 6.77 -19.96
N LYS A 525 3.90 5.86 -20.04
CA LYS A 525 3.85 4.57 -19.35
C LYS A 525 3.65 4.74 -17.86
N MET A 526 4.43 5.60 -17.20
CA MET A 526 4.29 5.88 -15.77
C MET A 526 2.90 6.41 -15.41
N ASN A 527 2.31 7.28 -16.25
CA ASN A 527 0.97 7.80 -16.02
C ASN A 527 -0.11 6.72 -16.19
N VAL A 528 0.02 5.85 -17.20
CA VAL A 528 -0.88 4.70 -17.41
C VAL A 528 -0.75 3.68 -16.28
N GLU A 529 0.47 3.38 -15.82
CA GLU A 529 0.72 2.51 -14.65
C GLU A 529 0.09 3.10 -13.38
N SER A 530 0.22 4.41 -13.17
CA SER A 530 -0.45 5.10 -12.06
C SER A 530 -1.97 4.92 -12.12
N ALA A 531 -2.59 5.09 -13.29
CA ALA A 531 -4.03 4.85 -13.47
C ALA A 531 -4.41 3.38 -13.23
N MET A 532 -3.60 2.42 -13.70
CA MET A 532 -3.81 0.99 -13.43
C MET A 532 -3.72 0.66 -11.94
N VAL A 533 -2.75 1.24 -11.22
CA VAL A 533 -2.60 1.06 -9.77
C VAL A 533 -3.78 1.68 -9.02
N GLN A 534 -4.28 2.83 -9.46
CA GLN A 534 -5.49 3.46 -8.90
C GLN A 534 -6.72 2.54 -9.05
N GLU A 535 -6.95 1.94 -10.22
CA GLU A 535 -8.02 0.95 -10.43
C GLU A 535 -7.81 -0.31 -9.55
N GLN A 536 -6.57 -0.78 -9.42
CA GLN A 536 -6.22 -1.91 -8.56
C GLN A 536 -6.47 -1.61 -7.07
N MET A 537 -6.24 -0.38 -6.63
CA MET A 537 -6.53 0.09 -5.27
C MET A 537 -8.03 0.14 -5.00
N ILE A 538 -8.83 0.56 -5.99
CA ILE A 538 -10.30 0.49 -5.92
C ILE A 538 -10.73 -0.98 -5.73
N ILE A 539 -10.22 -1.91 -6.56
CA ILE A 539 -10.55 -3.34 -6.43
C ILE A 539 -10.21 -3.86 -5.03
N SER A 540 -9.00 -3.56 -4.55
CA SER A 540 -8.50 -4.05 -3.26
C SER A 540 -9.32 -3.50 -2.08
N SER A 541 -9.63 -2.20 -2.10
CA SER A 541 -10.46 -1.54 -1.09
C SER A 541 -11.88 -2.12 -1.06
N ARG A 542 -12.47 -2.36 -2.24
CA ARG A 542 -13.82 -2.97 -2.34
C ARG A 542 -13.84 -4.42 -1.86
N ARG A 543 -12.78 -5.19 -2.11
CA ARG A 543 -12.64 -6.56 -1.56
C ARG A 543 -12.51 -6.56 -0.05
N LEU A 544 -11.73 -5.64 0.53
CA LEU A 544 -11.61 -5.52 1.99
C LEU A 544 -12.97 -5.17 2.63
N TRP A 545 -13.71 -4.24 2.02
CA TRP A 545 -15.07 -3.90 2.45
C TRP A 545 -16.01 -5.10 2.36
N HIS A 546 -15.97 -5.90 1.27
CA HIS A 546 -16.74 -7.14 1.15
C HIS A 546 -16.45 -8.12 2.28
N VAL A 547 -15.18 -8.38 2.57
CA VAL A 547 -14.78 -9.31 3.64
C VAL A 547 -15.35 -8.84 4.97
N LYS A 548 -15.21 -7.54 5.29
CA LYS A 548 -15.74 -6.96 6.53
C LYS A 548 -17.27 -7.13 6.64
N ILE A 549 -18.01 -6.84 5.58
CA ILE A 549 -19.48 -7.02 5.57
C ILE A 549 -19.86 -8.50 5.74
N MET A 550 -19.18 -9.41 5.06
CA MET A 550 -19.41 -10.85 5.17
C MET A 550 -19.13 -11.37 6.58
N ASP A 551 -18.08 -10.90 7.24
CA ASP A 551 -17.74 -11.32 8.60
C ASP A 551 -18.75 -10.78 9.63
N LEU A 552 -19.25 -9.55 9.45
CA LEU A 552 -20.33 -9.01 10.26
C LEU A 552 -21.64 -9.80 10.07
N ASP A 553 -21.97 -10.22 8.85
CA ASP A 553 -23.13 -11.07 8.59
C ASP A 553 -22.97 -12.47 9.19
N LYS A 554 -21.78 -13.09 9.09
CA LYS A 554 -21.50 -14.37 9.75
C LYS A 554 -21.64 -14.25 11.26
N LYS A 555 -21.05 -13.21 11.87
CA LYS A 555 -21.19 -12.93 13.31
C LYS A 555 -22.66 -12.81 13.69
N ARG A 556 -23.45 -12.09 12.89
CA ARG A 556 -24.90 -11.92 13.10
C ARG A 556 -25.65 -13.25 13.05
N ILE A 557 -25.39 -14.11 12.06
CA ILE A 557 -26.03 -15.43 11.93
C ILE A 557 -25.69 -16.33 13.11
N ILE A 558 -24.40 -16.42 13.48
CA ILE A 558 -23.95 -17.23 14.62
C ILE A 558 -24.58 -16.74 15.93
N THR A 559 -24.67 -15.41 16.13
CA THR A 559 -25.31 -14.86 17.33
C THR A 559 -26.81 -15.16 17.36
N LEU A 560 -27.52 -15.12 16.21
CA LEU A 560 -28.93 -15.52 16.14
C LEU A 560 -29.14 -16.99 16.52
N GLU A 561 -28.29 -17.90 16.05
CA GLU A 561 -28.37 -19.32 16.41
C GLU A 561 -28.16 -19.51 17.93
N LYS A 562 -27.22 -18.77 18.53
CA LYS A 562 -26.98 -18.78 19.98
C LYS A 562 -28.17 -18.22 20.78
N ILE A 563 -28.83 -17.18 20.27
CA ILE A 563 -30.05 -16.61 20.86
C ILE A 563 -31.14 -17.68 20.89
N ALA A 564 -31.48 -18.28 19.75
CA ALA A 564 -32.52 -19.29 19.65
C ALA A 564 -32.26 -20.50 20.58
N HIS A 565 -31.01 -20.97 20.64
CA HIS A 565 -30.63 -22.06 21.56
C HIS A 565 -30.76 -21.68 23.04
N THR A 566 -30.44 -20.43 23.38
CA THR A 566 -30.52 -19.95 24.76
C THR A 566 -31.97 -19.73 25.18
N GLU A 567 -32.82 -19.22 24.29
CA GLU A 567 -34.28 -19.10 24.49
C GLU A 567 -34.91 -20.46 24.77
N GLY A 568 -34.59 -21.48 23.96
CA GLY A 568 -35.07 -22.85 24.18
C GLY A 568 -34.71 -23.39 25.57
N LYS A 569 -33.45 -23.21 26.01
CA LYS A 569 -32.99 -23.61 27.36
C LYS A 569 -33.68 -22.83 28.48
N ILE A 570 -33.96 -21.55 28.27
CA ILE A 570 -34.73 -20.75 29.24
C ILE A 570 -36.14 -21.31 29.38
N GLU A 571 -36.79 -21.68 28.27
CA GLU A 571 -38.13 -22.26 28.30
C GLU A 571 -38.16 -23.60 29.06
N GLU A 572 -37.18 -24.48 28.81
CA GLU A 572 -37.00 -25.73 29.56
C GLU A 572 -36.81 -25.48 31.06
N LEU A 573 -35.96 -24.52 31.43
CA LEU A 573 -35.72 -24.16 32.82
C LEU A 573 -36.96 -23.55 33.49
N ILE A 574 -37.75 -22.74 32.79
CA ILE A 574 -39.02 -22.20 33.29
C ILE A 574 -39.99 -23.34 33.61
N LYS A 575 -40.11 -24.33 32.71
CA LYS A 575 -40.97 -25.51 32.92
C LYS A 575 -40.52 -26.31 34.15
N LEU A 576 -39.20 -26.52 34.30
CA LEU A 576 -38.63 -27.23 35.45
C LEU A 576 -38.81 -26.48 36.78
N VAL A 577 -38.60 -25.16 36.80
CA VAL A 577 -38.80 -24.37 38.02
C VAL A 577 -40.27 -24.41 38.44
N ARG A 578 -41.21 -24.29 37.49
CA ARG A 578 -42.65 -24.39 37.79
C ARG A 578 -43.03 -25.73 38.41
N SER A 579 -42.53 -26.85 37.85
CA SER A 579 -42.82 -28.18 38.41
C SER A 579 -42.21 -28.36 39.81
N LEU A 580 -41.02 -27.80 40.07
CA LEU A 580 -40.42 -27.82 41.40
C LEU A 580 -41.19 -26.93 42.40
N ASP A 581 -41.68 -25.76 41.98
CA ASP A 581 -42.52 -24.89 42.80
C ASP A 581 -43.84 -25.57 43.21
N ASP A 582 -44.43 -26.37 42.31
CA ASP A 582 -45.59 -27.21 42.63
C ASP A 582 -45.24 -28.25 43.72
N VAL A 583 -44.07 -28.90 43.62
CA VAL A 583 -43.59 -29.84 44.66
C VAL A 583 -43.30 -29.14 46.01
N VAL A 584 -42.79 -27.90 45.99
CA VAL A 584 -42.63 -27.08 47.21
C VAL A 584 -43.98 -26.78 47.84
N ARG A 585 -44.99 -26.43 47.03
CA ARG A 585 -46.36 -26.18 47.50
C ARG A 585 -46.95 -27.41 48.16
N ASP A 586 -46.80 -28.58 47.55
CA ASP A 586 -47.26 -29.86 48.10
C ASP A 586 -46.52 -30.24 49.39
N SER A 587 -45.22 -29.92 49.48
CA SER A 587 -44.43 -30.17 50.70
C SER A 587 -44.82 -29.22 51.84
N LYS A 588 -45.15 -27.96 51.53
CA LYS A 588 -45.68 -26.98 52.49
C LYS A 588 -47.03 -27.42 53.06
N THR A 589 -47.97 -27.82 52.20
CA THR A 589 -49.29 -28.30 52.65
C THR A 589 -49.17 -29.57 53.51
N LYS A 590 -48.27 -30.50 53.17
CA LYS A 590 -47.94 -31.66 54.02
C LYS A 590 -47.44 -31.24 55.40
N ASN A 591 -46.51 -30.29 55.46
CA ASN A 591 -45.94 -29.78 56.70
C ASN A 591 -47.00 -29.09 57.59
N GLU A 592 -47.84 -28.24 57.01
CA GLU A 592 -48.97 -27.59 57.69
C GLU A 592 -49.99 -28.60 58.23
N THR A 593 -50.27 -29.65 57.45
CA THR A 593 -51.18 -30.73 57.86
C THR A 593 -50.63 -31.49 59.06
N ILE A 594 -49.33 -31.82 59.09
CA ILE A 594 -48.68 -32.48 60.23
C ILE A 594 -48.71 -31.56 61.46
N MET A 595 -48.41 -30.27 61.29
CA MET A 595 -48.49 -29.28 62.37
C MET A 595 -49.93 -29.14 62.92
N GLY A 596 -50.95 -29.20 62.06
CA GLY A 596 -52.34 -29.21 62.48
C GLY A 596 -52.71 -30.44 63.32
N LYS A 597 -52.28 -31.63 62.88
CA LYS A 597 -52.46 -32.90 63.64
C LYS A 597 -51.75 -32.85 64.99
N ASP A 598 -50.55 -32.27 65.05
CA ASP A 598 -49.77 -32.12 66.27
C ASP A 598 -50.48 -31.26 67.34
N LYS A 599 -51.08 -30.14 66.92
CA LYS A 599 -51.91 -29.28 67.79
C LYS A 599 -53.19 -29.99 68.23
N LEU A 600 -53.79 -30.81 67.36
CA LEU A 600 -55.00 -31.56 67.67
C LEU A 600 -54.73 -32.64 68.71
N LEU A 601 -53.62 -33.38 68.63
CA LEU A 601 -53.25 -34.38 69.64
C LEU A 601 -53.13 -33.78 71.04
N GLU A 602 -52.55 -32.59 71.17
CA GLU A 602 -52.45 -31.93 72.48
C GLU A 602 -53.83 -31.51 73.03
N LYS A 603 -54.74 -31.05 72.15
CA LYS A 603 -56.13 -30.74 72.54
C LYS A 603 -56.92 -32.00 72.90
N ASN A 604 -56.75 -33.09 72.16
CA ASN A 604 -57.40 -34.37 72.43
C ASN A 604 -56.97 -34.92 73.78
N PHE A 605 -55.65 -34.95 74.04
CA PHE A 605 -55.12 -35.40 75.31
C PHE A 605 -55.64 -34.57 76.50
N LYS A 606 -55.70 -33.24 76.37
CA LYS A 606 -56.29 -32.36 77.41
C LYS A 606 -57.78 -32.64 77.65
N ARG A 607 -58.54 -33.04 76.62
CA ARG A 607 -59.94 -33.45 76.75
C ARG A 607 -60.05 -34.81 77.43
N GLU A 608 -59.27 -35.79 77.01
CA GLU A 608 -59.25 -37.15 77.59
C GLU A 608 -58.94 -37.14 79.08
N ILE A 609 -58.05 -36.25 79.56
CA ILE A 609 -57.73 -36.18 80.99
C ILE A 609 -58.69 -35.30 81.81
N SER A 610 -59.59 -34.55 81.16
CA SER A 610 -60.46 -33.59 81.86
C SER A 610 -61.49 -34.25 82.79
N GLU A 611 -61.74 -35.54 82.60
CA GLU A 611 -62.64 -36.37 83.42
C GLU A 611 -62.02 -36.77 84.77
N TYR A 612 -60.70 -36.58 84.97
CA TYR A 612 -59.98 -36.95 86.19
C TYR A 612 -59.86 -35.78 87.19
N VAL A 613 -59.51 -36.09 88.45
CA VAL A 613 -59.27 -35.09 89.51
C VAL A 613 -58.11 -34.15 89.14
N PRO A 614 -58.15 -32.84 89.45
CA PRO A 614 -57.11 -31.86 89.07
C PRO A 614 -55.67 -32.27 89.39
N LEU A 615 -55.45 -32.96 90.51
CA LEU A 615 -54.12 -33.48 90.89
C LEU A 615 -53.57 -34.49 89.87
N ILE A 616 -54.43 -35.38 89.36
CA ILE A 616 -54.09 -36.39 88.35
C ILE A 616 -53.90 -35.73 86.98
N GLN A 617 -54.72 -34.72 86.65
CA GLN A 617 -54.56 -33.94 85.42
C GLN A 617 -53.17 -33.28 85.34
N ASP A 618 -52.75 -32.60 86.40
CA ASP A 618 -51.45 -31.94 86.47
C ASP A 618 -50.28 -32.93 86.38
N MET A 619 -50.41 -34.09 87.03
CA MET A 619 -49.40 -35.15 86.95
C MET A 619 -49.33 -35.77 85.54
N ALA A 620 -50.48 -36.08 84.93
CA ALA A 620 -50.57 -36.61 83.57
C ALA A 620 -50.01 -35.63 82.53
N LEU A 621 -50.29 -34.33 82.66
CA LEU A 621 -49.73 -33.29 81.80
C LEU A 621 -48.21 -33.16 81.94
N LYS A 622 -47.68 -33.27 83.16
CA LYS A 622 -46.22 -33.28 83.39
C LYS A 622 -45.56 -34.49 82.74
N LEU A 623 -46.15 -35.68 82.86
CA LEU A 623 -45.64 -36.93 82.26
C LEU A 623 -45.73 -36.91 80.72
N TYR A 624 -46.82 -36.40 80.15
CA TYR A 624 -47.00 -36.22 78.71
C TYR A 624 -45.96 -35.26 78.09
N LYS A 625 -45.58 -34.21 78.83
CA LYS A 625 -44.58 -33.22 78.38
C LYS A 625 -43.13 -33.71 78.54
N LYS A 626 -42.86 -34.80 79.26
CA LYS A 626 -41.50 -35.36 79.35
C LYS A 626 -41.05 -35.88 77.98
N ARG A 627 -39.75 -35.76 77.71
CA ARG A 627 -39.10 -36.21 76.47
C ARG A 627 -37.90 -37.12 76.82
N PRO A 628 -37.50 -38.03 75.92
CA PRO A 628 -36.31 -38.85 76.11
C PRO A 628 -35.06 -37.99 76.35
N LYS A 629 -34.10 -38.53 77.13
CA LYS A 629 -32.82 -37.84 77.42
C LYS A 629 -31.94 -37.75 76.18
N ALA A 630 -31.87 -38.80 75.38
CA ALA A 630 -31.25 -38.76 74.05
C ALA A 630 -32.07 -37.87 73.11
N SER A 631 -31.41 -37.16 72.19
CA SER A 631 -32.05 -36.18 71.32
C SER A 631 -32.05 -36.62 69.86
N TYR A 632 -33.23 -36.73 69.24
CA TYR A 632 -33.36 -36.92 67.79
C TYR A 632 -32.91 -35.70 66.96
N LYS A 633 -32.55 -34.59 67.61
CA LYS A 633 -32.20 -33.33 66.93
C LYS A 633 -30.84 -33.34 66.23
N GLN A 634 -30.02 -34.37 66.41
CA GLN A 634 -28.74 -34.51 65.72
C GLN A 634 -28.88 -35.15 64.34
N ILE A 635 -30.01 -35.80 64.07
CA ILE A 635 -30.31 -36.41 62.77
C ILE A 635 -30.69 -35.30 61.76
N THR A 636 -29.93 -35.22 60.66
CA THR A 636 -30.07 -34.22 59.58
C THR A 636 -30.74 -34.76 58.32
N SER A 637 -30.91 -36.08 58.22
CA SER A 637 -31.59 -36.72 57.09
C SER A 637 -33.08 -36.89 57.37
N ALA A 638 -33.92 -36.40 56.47
CA ALA A 638 -35.36 -36.56 56.55
C ALA A 638 -35.81 -38.03 56.45
N THR A 639 -35.14 -38.84 55.61
CA THR A 639 -35.47 -40.26 55.44
C THR A 639 -35.26 -41.05 56.74
N ILE A 640 -34.17 -40.76 57.45
CA ILE A 640 -33.82 -41.41 58.72
C ILE A 640 -34.80 -40.99 59.83
N LEU A 641 -35.23 -39.73 59.84
CA LEU A 641 -36.26 -39.26 60.79
C LEU A 641 -37.64 -39.88 60.49
N SER A 642 -37.99 -40.05 59.22
CA SER A 642 -39.22 -40.75 58.81
C SER A 642 -39.21 -42.21 59.26
N GLU A 643 -38.08 -42.91 59.08
CA GLU A 643 -37.86 -44.26 59.60
C GLU A 643 -37.93 -44.33 61.15
N LEU A 644 -37.30 -43.39 61.85
CA LEU A 644 -37.38 -43.27 63.31
C LEU A 644 -38.83 -43.11 63.78
N SER A 645 -39.60 -42.24 63.11
CA SER A 645 -41.00 -42.02 63.45
C SER A 645 -41.85 -43.29 63.31
N ARG A 646 -41.59 -44.10 62.28
CA ARG A 646 -42.26 -45.38 62.07
C ARG A 646 -41.99 -46.37 63.21
N CYS A 647 -40.73 -46.43 63.67
CA CYS A 647 -40.31 -47.31 64.76
C CYS A 647 -40.96 -46.96 66.11
N ILE A 648 -41.34 -45.69 66.33
CA ILE A 648 -42.02 -45.25 67.57
C ILE A 648 -43.43 -45.84 67.67
N THR A 649 -44.14 -45.95 66.55
CA THR A 649 -45.51 -46.47 66.49
C THR A 649 -45.54 -47.99 66.46
N SER A 650 -44.65 -48.63 65.69
CA SER A 650 -44.63 -50.09 65.53
C SER A 650 -43.98 -50.82 66.72
N GLY A 651 -43.08 -50.14 67.45
CA GLY A 651 -42.26 -50.77 68.48
C GLY A 651 -41.11 -51.64 67.93
N GLU A 652 -41.03 -51.81 66.61
CA GLU A 652 -39.99 -52.55 65.92
C GLU A 652 -38.74 -51.68 65.71
N ARG A 653 -37.55 -52.28 65.77
CA ARG A 653 -36.28 -51.61 65.49
C ARG A 653 -35.90 -51.85 64.02
N SER A 654 -35.96 -50.79 63.21
CA SER A 654 -35.54 -50.83 61.79
C SER A 654 -34.01 -50.90 61.66
N VAL A 655 -33.53 -51.71 60.71
CA VAL A 655 -32.09 -51.83 60.38
C VAL A 655 -31.52 -50.53 59.77
N GLY A 656 -32.37 -49.70 59.16
CA GLY A 656 -31.98 -48.43 58.54
C GLY A 656 -31.79 -47.26 59.50
N LEU A 657 -31.80 -47.51 60.82
CA LEU A 657 -31.73 -46.48 61.84
C LEU A 657 -30.28 -46.26 62.33
N ASN A 658 -29.86 -44.99 62.42
CA ASN A 658 -28.54 -44.64 62.95
C ASN A 658 -28.47 -44.87 64.47
N GLN A 659 -27.24 -44.94 65.02
CA GLN A 659 -27.00 -45.10 66.46
C GLN A 659 -27.77 -44.07 67.30
N ASP A 660 -27.77 -42.79 66.89
CA ASP A 660 -28.53 -41.72 67.56
C ASP A 660 -30.04 -42.02 67.62
N GLY A 661 -30.58 -42.65 66.57
CA GLY A 661 -31.98 -43.05 66.52
C GLY A 661 -32.27 -44.26 67.43
N LEU A 662 -31.36 -45.23 67.49
CA LEU A 662 -31.45 -46.37 68.40
C LEU A 662 -31.37 -45.92 69.87
N ASP A 663 -30.43 -45.03 70.18
CA ASP A 663 -30.26 -44.44 71.52
C ASP A 663 -31.48 -43.62 71.94
N PHE A 664 -32.11 -42.92 70.98
CA PHE A 664 -33.38 -42.22 71.18
C PHE A 664 -34.52 -43.18 71.54
N LEU A 665 -34.68 -44.28 70.79
CA LEU A 665 -35.71 -45.28 71.07
C LEU A 665 -35.48 -45.99 72.41
N ASN A 666 -34.23 -46.33 72.75
CA ASN A 666 -33.88 -46.92 74.04
C ASN A 666 -34.20 -45.97 75.20
N SER A 667 -33.90 -44.68 75.03
CA SER A 667 -34.25 -43.64 76.00
C SER A 667 -35.76 -43.42 76.13
N LEU A 668 -36.54 -43.67 75.07
CA LEU A 668 -37.99 -43.60 75.07
C LEU A 668 -38.61 -44.77 75.83
N ASP A 669 -38.13 -45.99 75.59
CA ASP A 669 -38.59 -47.20 76.30
C ASP A 669 -38.29 -47.11 77.80
N GLN A 670 -37.11 -46.58 78.19
CA GLN A 670 -36.81 -46.29 79.60
C GLN A 670 -37.79 -45.29 80.22
N LEU A 671 -38.26 -44.30 79.45
CA LEU A 671 -39.21 -43.28 79.91
C LEU A 671 -40.64 -43.83 80.07
N ASP A 672 -40.99 -44.89 79.34
CA ASP A 672 -42.26 -45.62 79.47
C ASP A 672 -42.22 -46.71 80.57
N SER A 673 -41.07 -46.92 81.22
CA SER A 673 -40.98 -47.89 82.32
C SER A 673 -41.82 -47.44 83.53
N GLY A 674 -42.52 -48.38 84.18
CA GLY A 674 -43.43 -48.12 85.31
C GLY A 674 -42.78 -47.47 86.55
N SER A 675 -41.46 -47.28 86.55
CA SER A 675 -40.71 -46.57 87.61
C SER A 675 -41.15 -45.12 87.82
N LEU A 676 -41.84 -44.50 86.86
CA LEU A 676 -42.32 -43.11 86.92
C LEU A 676 -43.80 -43.00 87.34
N MET A 677 -44.47 -44.12 87.64
CA MET A 677 -45.86 -44.16 88.10
C MET A 677 -45.95 -43.64 89.55
N THR A 678 -46.91 -42.75 89.83
CA THR A 678 -47.17 -42.24 91.18
C THR A 678 -48.26 -43.08 91.87
N PRO A 679 -48.29 -43.15 93.22
CA PRO A 679 -49.25 -43.99 93.95
C PRO A 679 -50.73 -43.64 93.70
N ASN A 680 -51.00 -42.45 93.17
CA ASN A 680 -52.35 -41.92 92.97
C ASN A 680 -52.83 -42.06 91.51
N MET A 681 -52.12 -42.81 90.66
CA MET A 681 -52.41 -42.97 89.24
C MET A 681 -52.45 -44.44 88.86
N ASP A 682 -53.55 -44.85 88.24
CA ASP A 682 -53.79 -46.23 87.81
C ASP A 682 -52.94 -46.60 86.57
N GLU A 683 -52.62 -47.89 86.41
CA GLU A 683 -51.80 -48.45 85.33
C GLU A 683 -52.42 -48.14 83.95
N HIS A 684 -53.76 -48.20 83.86
CA HIS A 684 -54.49 -47.86 82.64
C HIS A 684 -54.33 -46.38 82.26
N ILE A 685 -54.34 -45.47 83.24
CA ILE A 685 -54.15 -44.03 83.01
C ILE A 685 -52.70 -43.77 82.58
N TYR A 686 -51.72 -44.40 83.23
CA TYR A 686 -50.30 -44.27 82.86
C TYR A 686 -50.00 -44.82 81.45
N ALA A 687 -50.58 -45.96 81.08
CA ALA A 687 -50.46 -46.53 79.74
C ALA A 687 -51.05 -45.58 78.67
N ASN A 688 -52.19 -44.94 78.93
CA ASN A 688 -52.78 -43.95 78.04
C ASN A 688 -51.89 -42.70 77.90
N VAL A 689 -51.27 -42.22 78.98
CA VAL A 689 -50.30 -41.11 78.91
C VAL A 689 -49.07 -41.48 78.08
N CYS A 690 -48.53 -42.70 78.25
CA CYS A 690 -47.40 -43.20 77.46
C CYS A 690 -47.75 -43.30 75.97
N LYS A 691 -48.92 -43.84 75.64
CA LYS A 691 -49.45 -43.91 74.27
C LYS A 691 -49.60 -42.53 73.63
N SER A 692 -50.25 -41.60 74.33
CA SER A 692 -50.44 -40.22 73.84
C SER A 692 -49.11 -39.45 73.71
N ARG A 693 -48.13 -39.71 74.60
CA ARG A 693 -46.77 -39.16 74.49
C ARG A 693 -46.01 -39.72 73.28
N ARG A 694 -46.04 -41.04 73.05
CA ARG A 694 -45.40 -41.65 71.87
C ARG A 694 -45.99 -41.09 70.57
N ALA A 695 -47.31 -40.97 70.48
CA ALA A 695 -47.99 -40.37 69.33
C ALA A 695 -47.59 -38.88 69.12
N LYS A 696 -47.39 -38.13 70.20
CA LYS A 696 -46.89 -36.74 70.13
C LYS A 696 -45.45 -36.66 69.63
N ILE A 697 -44.56 -37.48 70.19
CA ILE A 697 -43.14 -37.52 69.80
C ILE A 697 -42.98 -37.98 68.33
N GLU A 698 -43.80 -38.94 67.89
CA GLU A 698 -43.87 -39.37 66.49
C GLU A 698 -44.18 -38.20 65.55
N LEU A 699 -45.23 -37.41 65.83
CA LEU A 699 -45.57 -36.25 65.00
C LEU A 699 -44.50 -35.16 65.05
N GLU A 700 -43.85 -34.94 66.20
CA GLU A 700 -42.73 -33.99 66.32
C GLU A 700 -41.54 -34.39 65.43
N ILE A 701 -41.24 -35.70 65.32
CA ILE A 701 -40.17 -36.23 64.46
C ILE A 701 -40.59 -36.17 62.98
N LYS A 702 -41.83 -36.54 62.65
CA LYS A 702 -42.37 -36.41 61.28
C LYS A 702 -42.39 -34.96 60.79
N LEU A 703 -42.74 -34.02 61.68
CA LEU A 703 -42.71 -32.59 61.37
C LEU A 703 -41.29 -32.13 61.03
N ARG A 704 -40.30 -32.56 61.83
CA ARG A 704 -38.90 -32.24 61.56
C ARG A 704 -38.41 -32.84 60.25
N ALA A 705 -38.79 -34.08 59.91
CA ALA A 705 -38.47 -34.69 58.62
C ALA A 705 -39.05 -33.89 57.45
N ALA A 706 -40.34 -33.54 57.51
CA ALA A 706 -41.02 -32.74 56.50
C ALA A 706 -40.41 -31.34 56.31
N VAL A 707 -39.98 -30.69 57.41
CA VAL A 707 -39.26 -29.40 57.36
C VAL A 707 -37.91 -29.54 56.65
N LEU A 708 -37.16 -30.62 56.89
CA LEU A 708 -35.87 -30.85 56.23
C LEU A 708 -36.03 -31.13 54.73
N GLU A 709 -37.04 -31.90 54.33
CA GLU A 709 -37.36 -32.13 52.90
C GLU A 709 -37.74 -30.83 52.20
N LEU A 710 -38.61 -30.02 52.83
CA LEU A 710 -39.03 -28.72 52.31
C LEU A 710 -37.81 -27.81 52.11
N ASN A 711 -36.93 -27.69 53.10
CA ASN A 711 -35.72 -26.88 52.97
C ASN A 711 -34.83 -27.36 51.83
N TYR A 712 -34.66 -28.68 51.68
CA TYR A 712 -33.88 -29.26 50.59
C TYR A 712 -34.46 -28.89 49.22
N ILE A 713 -35.77 -29.06 49.02
CA ILE A 713 -36.43 -28.73 47.75
C ILE A 713 -36.35 -27.22 47.48
N GLU A 714 -36.54 -26.37 48.49
CA GLU A 714 -36.41 -24.91 48.36
C GLU A 714 -34.99 -24.49 47.94
N THR A 715 -33.94 -25.14 48.44
CA THR A 715 -32.56 -24.86 48.00
C THR A 715 -32.32 -25.24 46.53
N ILE A 716 -32.92 -26.34 46.06
CA ILE A 716 -32.85 -26.76 44.66
C ILE A 716 -33.55 -25.74 43.76
N VAL A 717 -34.76 -25.30 44.13
CA VAL A 717 -35.51 -24.26 43.43
C VAL A 717 -34.70 -22.97 43.32
N GLN A 718 -34.08 -22.53 44.43
CA GLN A 718 -33.21 -21.35 44.41
C GLN A 718 -32.02 -21.50 43.45
N LEU A 719 -31.41 -22.69 43.38
CA LEU A 719 -30.30 -22.96 42.46
C LEU A 719 -30.74 -22.88 40.99
N TYR A 720 -31.89 -23.47 40.64
CA TYR A 720 -32.42 -23.39 39.28
C TYR A 720 -32.89 -21.98 38.92
N ASN A 721 -33.48 -21.23 39.86
CA ASN A 721 -33.80 -19.82 39.66
C ASN A 721 -32.56 -18.97 39.37
N LYS A 722 -31.44 -19.20 40.07
CA LYS A 722 -30.15 -18.54 39.77
C LYS A 722 -29.65 -18.88 38.36
N ARG A 723 -29.72 -20.17 37.95
CA ARG A 723 -29.35 -20.59 36.58
C ARG A 723 -30.23 -19.93 35.52
N LEU A 724 -31.54 -19.82 35.77
CA LEU A 724 -32.49 -19.16 34.89
C LEU A 724 -32.20 -17.65 34.77
N ALA A 725 -31.90 -16.98 35.89
CA ALA A 725 -31.50 -15.57 35.88
C ALA A 725 -30.23 -15.35 35.05
N TYR A 726 -29.20 -16.17 35.25
CA TYR A 726 -27.97 -16.13 34.47
C TYR A 726 -28.22 -16.34 32.96
N LYS A 727 -29.09 -17.28 32.59
CA LYS A 727 -29.44 -17.51 31.18
C LYS A 727 -30.20 -16.35 30.56
N LYS A 728 -31.10 -15.70 31.30
CA LYS A 728 -31.78 -14.48 30.85
C LYS A 728 -30.81 -13.31 30.67
N GLU A 729 -29.84 -13.16 31.56
CA GLU A 729 -28.79 -12.15 31.43
C GLU A 729 -27.91 -12.41 30.20
N LEU A 730 -27.49 -13.66 29.98
CA LEU A 730 -26.77 -14.07 28.77
C LEU A 730 -27.58 -13.78 27.50
N LEU A 731 -28.89 -14.04 27.50
CA LEU A 731 -29.77 -13.73 26.38
C LEU A 731 -29.79 -12.22 26.08
N ASN A 732 -29.88 -11.38 27.11
CA ASN A 732 -29.82 -9.92 26.96
C ASN A 732 -28.47 -9.47 26.38
N HIS A 733 -27.35 -10.07 26.82
CA HIS A 733 -26.03 -9.81 26.24
C HIS A 733 -25.96 -10.22 24.76
N LEU A 734 -26.45 -11.41 24.41
CA LEU A 734 -26.48 -11.85 23.02
C LEU A 734 -27.32 -10.94 22.11
N HIS A 735 -28.47 -10.44 22.60
CA HIS A 735 -29.25 -9.42 21.88
C HIS A 735 -28.49 -8.10 21.72
N SER A 736 -27.74 -7.68 22.73
CA SER A 736 -26.86 -6.49 22.64
C SER A 736 -25.80 -6.69 21.55
N ASP A 737 -25.08 -7.82 21.57
CA ASP A 737 -24.05 -8.16 20.58
C ASP A 737 -24.62 -8.23 19.16
N PHE A 738 -25.83 -8.78 19.00
CA PHE A 738 -26.53 -8.82 17.71
C PHE A 738 -26.85 -7.41 17.20
N ASN A 739 -27.36 -6.54 18.08
CA ASN A 739 -27.67 -5.16 17.74
C ASN A 739 -26.40 -4.34 17.43
N GLU A 740 -25.31 -4.60 18.14
CA GLU A 740 -24.01 -3.98 17.87
C GLU A 740 -23.47 -4.39 16.50
N ALA A 741 -23.43 -5.71 16.20
CA ALA A 741 -23.02 -6.19 14.87
C ALA A 741 -23.89 -5.62 13.74
N ARG A 742 -25.20 -5.45 13.97
CA ARG A 742 -26.11 -4.79 13.02
C ARG A 742 -25.76 -3.31 12.84
N LYS A 743 -25.52 -2.56 13.92
CA LYS A 743 -25.12 -1.15 13.87
C LYS A 743 -23.79 -0.98 13.16
N GLU A 744 -22.81 -1.84 13.45
CA GLU A 744 -21.49 -1.82 12.83
C GLU A 744 -21.57 -2.13 11.33
N LYS A 745 -22.42 -3.07 10.92
CA LYS A 745 -22.69 -3.33 9.50
C LYS A 745 -23.27 -2.11 8.80
N ILE A 746 -24.30 -1.51 9.38
CA ILE A 746 -24.95 -0.30 8.85
C ILE A 746 -23.92 0.84 8.74
N HIS A 747 -23.14 1.08 9.79
CA HIS A 747 -22.08 2.08 9.80
C HIS A 747 -21.04 1.79 8.71
N THR A 748 -20.58 0.55 8.56
CA THR A 748 -19.60 0.18 7.53
C THR A 748 -20.16 0.29 6.11
N THR A 749 -21.47 0.07 5.91
CA THR A 749 -22.13 0.25 4.62
C THR A 749 -22.24 1.72 4.24
N PHE A 750 -22.52 2.62 5.19
CA PHE A 750 -22.69 4.04 4.92
C PHE A 750 -21.41 4.87 5.01
N ASN A 751 -20.49 4.49 5.88
CA ASN A 751 -19.16 5.07 5.97
C ASN A 751 -18.21 4.33 5.02
N SER A 752 -18.45 4.54 3.71
CA SER A 752 -17.68 3.91 2.65
C SER A 752 -16.40 4.69 2.39
N VAL A 753 -15.32 3.96 2.10
CA VAL A 753 -14.05 4.55 1.69
C VAL A 753 -14.18 5.02 0.25
N ILE A 754 -13.77 6.26 0.01
CA ILE A 754 -13.70 6.93 -1.29
C ILE A 754 -12.22 7.19 -1.59
N GLN A 755 -11.81 6.94 -2.82
CA GLN A 755 -10.46 7.22 -3.29
C GLN A 755 -10.44 8.60 -3.93
N LEU A 756 -9.54 9.47 -3.47
CA LEU A 756 -9.31 10.80 -4.04
C LEU A 756 -7.96 10.82 -4.75
N VAL A 757 -7.96 11.24 -6.01
CA VAL A 757 -6.73 11.36 -6.79
C VAL A 757 -6.33 12.83 -6.87
N VAL A 758 -5.28 13.17 -6.13
CA VAL A 758 -4.82 14.55 -5.95
C VAL A 758 -3.36 14.67 -6.39
N ARG A 759 -3.00 15.80 -7.00
CA ARG A 759 -1.60 16.10 -7.33
C ARG A 759 -0.78 16.25 -6.04
N SER A 760 0.45 15.74 -6.04
CA SER A 760 1.32 15.76 -4.85
C SER A 760 1.54 17.17 -4.26
N GLY A 761 1.51 18.23 -5.08
CA GLY A 761 1.64 19.61 -4.62
C GLY A 761 0.48 20.13 -3.75
N TYR A 762 -0.64 19.41 -3.67
CA TYR A 762 -1.76 19.74 -2.79
C TYR A 762 -1.78 18.89 -1.51
N VAL A 763 -0.80 17.99 -1.32
CA VAL A 763 -0.70 17.13 -0.15
C VAL A 763 0.44 17.65 0.72
N GLU A 764 0.11 18.22 1.89
CA GLU A 764 1.09 18.76 2.85
C GLU A 764 1.59 17.71 3.88
N LEU A 765 1.16 16.45 3.73
CA LEU A 765 1.53 15.34 4.61
C LEU A 765 2.88 14.73 4.20
N ALA A 766 3.66 14.31 5.19
CA ALA A 766 4.87 13.53 4.96
C ALA A 766 4.51 12.07 4.64
N LEU A 767 4.63 11.67 3.38
CA LEU A 767 4.25 10.34 2.91
C LEU A 767 5.39 9.33 3.11
N THR A 768 5.14 8.28 3.88
CA THR A 768 5.99 7.08 3.99
C THR A 768 5.55 5.97 3.03
N GLY A 769 4.30 6.05 2.55
CA GLY A 769 3.67 5.04 1.70
C GLY A 769 2.76 4.09 2.48
N SER A 770 2.54 4.31 3.78
CA SER A 770 1.54 3.59 4.58
C SER A 770 0.17 4.24 4.45
N VAL A 771 -0.90 3.45 4.62
CA VAL A 771 -2.27 3.98 4.73
C VAL A 771 -2.43 4.80 6.01
N ASP A 772 -1.65 4.49 7.04
CA ASP A 772 -1.69 5.17 8.34
C ASP A 772 -1.19 6.63 8.25
N ASP A 773 -0.48 7.01 7.18
CA ASP A 773 -0.06 8.39 6.92
C ASP A 773 -1.27 9.35 6.81
N PHE A 774 -2.46 8.81 6.55
CA PHE A 774 -3.70 9.57 6.32
C PHE A 774 -4.67 9.57 7.51
N ASP A 775 -4.35 8.92 8.63
CA ASP A 775 -5.28 8.81 9.78
C ASP A 775 -5.64 10.18 10.38
N ASP A 776 -4.69 11.11 10.43
CA ASP A 776 -4.86 12.49 10.90
C ASP A 776 -5.06 13.49 9.75
N ALA A 777 -5.37 13.02 8.54
CA ALA A 777 -5.53 13.89 7.37
C ALA A 777 -6.82 14.70 7.42
N ILE A 778 -6.72 15.99 7.10
CA ILE A 778 -7.86 16.92 7.03
C ILE A 778 -7.95 17.48 5.61
N ILE A 779 -9.16 17.49 5.05
CA ILE A 779 -9.43 18.11 3.75
C ILE A 779 -9.77 19.58 3.99
N ILE A 780 -8.98 20.47 3.39
CA ILE A 780 -9.14 21.93 3.48
C ILE A 780 -9.57 22.45 2.11
N THR A 781 -10.51 23.41 2.08
CA THR A 781 -10.93 24.02 0.83
C THR A 781 -9.84 24.95 0.29
N LYS A 782 -9.67 24.96 -1.03
CA LYS A 782 -8.70 25.85 -1.69
C LYS A 782 -8.93 27.32 -1.34
N GLU A 783 -10.19 27.74 -1.21
CA GLU A 783 -10.57 29.11 -0.86
C GLU A 783 -9.99 29.56 0.48
N GLU A 784 -9.97 28.68 1.50
CA GLU A 784 -9.41 29.01 2.81
C GLU A 784 -7.90 29.26 2.73
N VAL A 785 -7.18 28.42 1.97
CA VAL A 785 -5.74 28.57 1.75
C VAL A 785 -5.43 29.84 0.96
N GLU A 786 -6.19 30.12 -0.11
CA GLU A 786 -6.04 31.35 -0.90
C GLU A 786 -6.34 32.61 -0.09
N ASN A 787 -7.37 32.56 0.77
CA ASN A 787 -7.69 33.64 1.69
C ASN A 787 -6.53 33.91 2.66
N ILE A 788 -5.96 32.87 3.29
CA ILE A 788 -4.79 32.99 4.17
C ILE A 788 -3.60 33.57 3.40
N ASN A 789 -3.31 33.08 2.20
CA ASN A 789 -2.24 33.59 1.36
C ASN A 789 -2.44 35.07 1.02
N SER A 790 -3.67 35.51 0.76
CA SER A 790 -3.99 36.92 0.53
C SER A 790 -3.67 37.79 1.75
N TYR A 791 -3.97 37.30 2.97
CA TYR A 791 -3.63 37.99 4.22
C TYR A 791 -2.12 38.03 4.47
N ILE A 792 -1.40 36.95 4.15
CA ILE A 792 0.07 36.89 4.24
C ILE A 792 0.69 37.93 3.30
N VAL A 793 0.25 37.98 2.04
CA VAL A 793 0.73 38.96 1.06
C VAL A 793 0.41 40.39 1.51
N ALA A 794 -0.80 40.64 2.00
CA ALA A 794 -1.18 41.96 2.53
C ALA A 794 -0.32 42.37 3.73
N SER A 795 -0.03 41.44 4.64
CA SER A 795 0.84 41.67 5.80
C SER A 795 2.30 41.89 5.39
N GLY A 796 2.79 41.13 4.40
CA GLY A 796 4.09 41.32 3.78
C GLY A 796 4.25 42.71 3.16
N LYS A 797 3.24 43.19 2.41
CA LYS A 797 3.20 44.56 1.88
C LYS A 797 3.28 45.60 2.99
N LYS A 798 2.49 45.46 4.06
CA LYS A 798 2.57 46.36 5.23
C LYS A 798 3.95 46.38 5.87
N LYS A 799 4.61 45.22 6.00
CA LYS A 799 5.99 45.12 6.53
C LYS A 799 6.97 45.87 5.64
N LEU A 800 6.88 45.70 4.31
CA LEU A 800 7.71 46.42 3.35
C LEU A 800 7.48 47.93 3.42
N ASP A 801 6.23 48.39 3.51
CA ASP A 801 5.90 49.81 3.64
C ASP A 801 6.49 50.43 4.92
N ILE A 802 6.44 49.70 6.04
CA ILE A 802 7.07 50.13 7.30
C ILE A 802 8.58 50.18 7.15
N MET A 803 9.22 49.18 6.51
CA MET A 803 10.66 49.21 6.25
C MET A 803 11.06 50.42 5.40
N VAL A 804 10.30 50.73 4.34
CA VAL A 804 10.53 51.92 3.50
C VAL A 804 10.37 53.20 4.31
N LYS A 805 9.32 53.31 5.14
CA LYS A 805 9.11 54.47 6.02
C LYS A 805 10.25 54.63 7.03
N ASN A 806 10.69 53.56 7.68
CA ASN A 806 11.82 53.58 8.62
C ASN A 806 13.11 54.00 7.91
N MET A 807 13.38 53.48 6.71
CA MET A 807 14.54 53.92 5.92
C MET A 807 14.47 55.42 5.60
N SER A 808 13.30 55.93 5.21
CA SER A 808 13.10 57.36 4.95
C SER A 808 13.25 58.22 6.22
N PHE A 809 12.83 57.69 7.38
CA PHE A 809 13.00 58.34 8.68
C PHE A 809 14.48 58.41 9.06
N HIS A 810 15.23 57.31 8.94
CA HIS A 810 16.67 57.31 9.20
C HIS A 810 17.43 58.30 8.30
N ARG A 811 17.08 58.40 7.01
CA ARG A 811 17.65 59.43 6.13
C ARG A 811 17.40 60.84 6.64
N LYS A 812 16.19 61.13 7.12
CA LYS A 812 15.85 62.44 7.72
C LYS A 812 16.60 62.70 9.03
N VAL A 813 16.76 61.69 9.87
CA VAL A 813 17.55 61.79 11.12
C VAL A 813 18.99 62.13 10.79
N MET A 814 19.62 61.44 9.84
CA MET A 814 20.99 61.73 9.43
C MET A 814 21.16 63.14 8.83
N ASP A 815 20.22 63.60 7.99
CA ASP A 815 20.24 64.98 7.48
C ASP A 815 20.11 66.00 8.62
N ASN A 816 19.23 65.76 9.60
CA ASN A 816 19.09 66.63 10.76
C ASN A 816 20.32 66.63 11.67
N GLU A 817 20.94 65.47 11.92
CA GLU A 817 22.19 65.36 12.67
C GLU A 817 23.30 66.15 11.98
N TRP A 818 23.44 65.99 10.67
CA TRP A 818 24.40 66.75 9.88
C TRP A 818 24.16 68.26 9.97
N ARG A 819 22.90 68.70 9.84
CA ARG A 819 22.53 70.13 9.99
C ARG A 819 22.83 70.65 11.38
N HIS A 820 22.60 69.85 12.43
CA HIS A 820 22.90 70.22 13.79
C HIS A 820 24.42 70.33 14.03
N VAL A 821 25.21 69.38 13.53
CA VAL A 821 26.69 69.45 13.56
C VAL A 821 27.19 70.70 12.84
N ARG A 822 26.66 71.00 11.65
CA ARG A 822 26.98 72.22 10.91
C ARG A 822 26.66 73.48 11.71
N ARG A 823 25.47 73.57 12.31
CA ARG A 823 25.10 74.72 13.15
C ARG A 823 25.99 74.85 14.37
N ARG A 824 26.40 73.73 14.98
CA ARG A 824 27.34 73.74 16.11
C ARG A 824 28.72 74.25 15.70
N MET A 825 29.22 73.87 14.53
CA MET A 825 30.45 74.43 13.97
C MET A 825 30.34 75.95 13.74
N ILE A 826 29.21 76.42 13.20
CA ILE A 826 28.97 77.87 13.04
C ILE A 826 28.94 78.59 14.39
N ILE A 827 28.30 78.01 15.41
CA ILE A 827 28.29 78.58 16.76
C ILE A 827 29.71 78.66 17.31
N ASN A 828 30.52 77.62 17.13
CA ASN A 828 31.91 77.62 17.57
C ASN A 828 32.73 78.71 16.85
N ASP A 829 32.61 78.82 15.53
CA ASP A 829 33.27 79.87 14.73
C ASP A 829 32.85 81.28 15.18
N LEU A 830 31.54 81.51 15.38
CA LEU A 830 31.04 82.78 15.92
C LEU A 830 31.54 83.05 17.35
N SER A 831 31.70 82.02 18.17
CA SER A 831 32.24 82.16 19.53
C SER A 831 33.72 82.49 19.53
N GLU A 832 34.48 81.95 18.58
CA GLU A 832 35.89 82.25 18.35
C GLU A 832 36.04 83.69 17.84
N GLN A 833 35.25 84.10 16.85
CA GLN A 833 35.18 85.49 16.38
C GLN A 833 34.80 86.46 17.49
N LEU A 834 33.87 86.08 18.38
CA LEU A 834 33.51 86.89 19.53
C LEU A 834 34.67 86.96 20.54
N GLY A 835 35.40 85.87 20.73
CA GLY A 835 36.66 85.84 21.48
C GLY A 835 37.68 86.81 20.91
N ASP A 836 37.92 86.76 19.59
CA ASP A 836 38.83 87.66 18.88
C ASP A 836 38.43 89.13 19.08
N VAL A 837 37.13 89.44 18.93
CA VAL A 837 36.60 90.80 19.16
C VAL A 837 36.79 91.26 20.60
N LEU A 838 36.61 90.37 21.59
CA LEU A 838 36.85 90.68 23.00
C LEU A 838 38.35 90.85 23.32
N ASP A 839 39.21 90.08 22.65
CA ASP A 839 40.67 90.16 22.77
C ASP A 839 41.28 91.40 22.10
N VAL A 840 40.51 92.10 21.24
CA VAL A 840 40.86 93.44 20.78
C VAL A 840 40.93 94.39 21.98
N LYS A 841 42.14 94.60 22.48
CA LYS A 841 42.46 95.65 23.45
C LYS A 841 42.27 97.02 22.80
N LEU A 842 41.06 97.56 22.93
CA LEU A 842 40.74 98.94 22.56
C LEU A 842 41.66 99.89 23.34
N SER A 843 42.44 100.70 22.61
CA SER A 843 43.30 101.72 23.20
C SER A 843 42.44 102.71 24.01
N LYS A 844 43.02 103.28 25.08
CA LYS A 844 42.32 104.21 25.99
C LYS A 844 41.63 105.36 25.22
N GLU A 845 42.18 105.79 24.09
CA GLU A 845 41.60 106.83 23.24
C GLU A 845 40.27 106.38 22.60
N ILE A 846 40.18 105.15 22.10
CA ILE A 846 38.94 104.59 21.52
C ILE A 846 37.93 104.25 22.62
N GLN A 847 38.38 103.82 23.80
CA GLN A 847 37.51 103.70 24.98
C GLN A 847 36.94 105.04 25.43
N VAL A 848 37.69 106.14 25.35
CA VAL A 848 37.20 107.48 25.67
C VAL A 848 36.19 107.97 24.62
N TYR A 849 36.45 107.70 23.33
CA TYR A 849 35.52 108.01 22.24
C TYR A 849 34.20 107.21 22.34
N LEU A 850 34.27 105.90 22.62
CA LEU A 850 33.09 105.06 22.81
C LEU A 850 32.38 105.35 24.13
N LYS A 851 33.10 105.74 25.19
CA LYS A 851 32.49 106.25 26.43
C LYS A 851 31.77 107.58 26.20
N GLN A 852 32.30 108.48 25.38
CA GLN A 852 31.58 109.71 24.99
C GLN A 852 30.33 109.40 24.14
N LYS A 853 30.34 108.32 23.34
CA LYS A 853 29.17 107.84 22.62
C LYS A 853 28.16 107.07 23.50
N SER A 854 28.61 106.49 24.62
CA SER A 854 27.76 105.76 25.57
C SER A 854 27.20 106.61 26.71
N LEU A 855 27.61 107.89 26.86
CA LEU A 855 27.23 108.78 27.96
C LEU A 855 26.35 109.98 27.54
N GLY A 856 25.44 109.80 26.59
CA GLY A 856 24.50 110.86 26.20
C GLY A 856 23.13 110.40 25.69
N GLY A 857 22.33 109.72 26.52
CA GLY A 857 20.88 109.55 26.29
C GLY A 857 20.17 108.30 26.86
N SER A 858 19.83 108.30 28.16
CA SER A 858 18.72 107.59 28.87
C SER A 858 18.53 106.05 28.82
N LEU A 859 19.06 105.35 29.86
CA LEU A 859 18.34 104.54 30.88
C LEU A 859 17.20 103.57 30.45
N LYS A 860 17.43 102.24 30.53
CA LYS A 860 17.10 101.34 31.68
C LYS A 860 16.95 99.87 31.30
N THR A 861 17.78 99.07 31.94
CA THR A 861 17.80 97.61 32.12
C THR A 861 16.55 97.09 32.86
N ASN A 862 15.36 97.14 32.23
CA ASN A 862 14.11 96.63 32.81
C ASN A 862 13.27 95.75 31.84
N THR A 863 13.74 95.43 30.63
CA THR A 863 12.89 94.78 29.63
C THR A 863 12.89 93.25 29.71
N LEU A 864 14.04 92.61 29.98
CA LEU A 864 14.15 91.15 29.93
C LEU A 864 13.46 90.43 31.10
N GLU A 865 13.55 90.98 32.33
CA GLU A 865 12.88 90.37 33.49
C GLU A 865 11.35 90.48 33.38
N MET A 866 10.85 91.57 32.80
CA MET A 866 9.41 91.76 32.58
C MET A 866 8.86 90.82 31.50
N GLU A 867 9.64 90.51 30.46
CA GLU A 867 9.27 89.54 29.42
C GLU A 867 9.22 88.09 29.94
N MET A 868 10.14 87.69 30.82
CA MET A 868 10.12 86.36 31.43
C MET A 868 8.92 86.16 32.36
N GLU A 869 8.55 87.17 33.16
CA GLU A 869 7.39 87.07 34.06
C GLU A 869 6.07 87.00 33.27
N GLN A 870 5.98 87.70 32.13
CA GLN A 870 4.83 87.62 31.22
C GLN A 870 4.69 86.23 30.56
N GLN A 871 5.80 85.61 30.12
CA GLN A 871 5.76 84.24 29.60
C GLN A 871 5.34 83.22 30.66
N LYS A 872 5.85 83.36 31.90
CA LYS A 872 5.49 82.49 33.01
C LYS A 872 3.99 82.59 33.34
N HIS A 873 3.44 83.80 33.32
CA HIS A 873 2.01 84.02 33.53
C HIS A 873 1.15 83.44 32.39
N ALA A 874 1.61 83.51 31.13
CA ALA A 874 0.93 82.92 29.99
C ALA A 874 0.84 81.38 30.09
N TYR A 875 1.94 80.71 30.45
CA TYR A 875 1.92 79.26 30.68
C TYR A 875 1.05 78.86 31.87
N MET A 876 1.03 79.68 32.93
CA MET A 876 0.19 79.39 34.10
C MET A 876 -1.32 79.43 33.77
N LEU A 877 -1.72 80.33 32.86
CA LEU A 877 -3.10 80.40 32.35
C LEU A 877 -3.43 79.16 31.50
N GLN A 878 -2.54 78.77 30.57
CA GLN A 878 -2.73 77.55 29.77
C GLN A 878 -2.84 76.27 30.63
N ILE A 879 -2.04 76.16 31.69
CA ILE A 879 -2.11 75.02 32.62
C ILE A 879 -3.45 75.02 33.36
N LYS A 880 -3.98 76.19 33.76
CA LYS A 880 -5.30 76.29 34.39
C LYS A 880 -6.43 75.90 33.45
N ASP A 881 -6.37 76.31 32.19
CA ASP A 881 -7.36 75.94 31.18
C ASP A 881 -7.33 74.43 30.91
N LEU A 882 -6.14 73.83 30.77
CA LEU A 882 -5.98 72.38 30.63
C LEU A 882 -6.52 71.62 31.85
N HIS A 883 -6.29 72.11 33.08
CA HIS A 883 -6.86 71.49 34.28
C HIS A 883 -8.39 71.58 34.31
N ARG A 884 -8.96 72.69 33.83
CA ARG A 884 -10.40 72.86 33.71
C ARG A 884 -10.99 71.89 32.68
N ASP A 885 -10.31 71.68 31.55
CA ASP A 885 -10.73 70.74 30.53
C ASP A 885 -10.63 69.29 31.01
N ILE A 886 -9.55 68.91 31.71
CA ILE A 886 -9.41 67.59 32.35
C ILE A 886 -10.54 67.34 33.34
N ASN A 887 -10.90 68.33 34.16
CA ASN A 887 -12.02 68.21 35.08
C ASN A 887 -13.38 68.09 34.37
N ASN A 888 -13.57 68.81 33.26
CA ASN A 888 -14.78 68.68 32.44
C ASN A 888 -14.88 67.29 31.79
N PHE A 889 -13.77 66.77 31.25
CA PHE A 889 -13.72 65.40 30.73
C PHE A 889 -13.93 64.36 31.83
N GLY A 890 -13.37 64.55 33.02
CA GLY A 890 -13.61 63.68 34.18
C GLY A 890 -15.08 63.62 34.59
N ARG A 891 -15.78 64.76 34.55
CA ARG A 891 -17.24 64.81 34.78
C ARG A 891 -18.02 64.11 33.66
N GLN A 892 -17.67 64.34 32.40
CA GLN A 892 -18.30 63.67 31.26
C GLN A 892 -18.10 62.14 31.31
N MET A 893 -16.90 61.68 31.67
CA MET A 893 -16.61 60.25 31.86
C MET A 893 -17.43 59.65 33.00
N SER A 894 -17.65 60.38 34.08
CA SER A 894 -18.46 59.91 35.21
C SER A 894 -19.94 59.76 34.81
N ILE A 895 -20.48 60.73 34.06
CA ILE A 895 -21.84 60.68 33.51
C ILE A 895 -21.99 59.53 32.49
N MET A 896 -20.99 59.31 31.64
CA MET A 896 -21.00 58.18 30.71
C MET A 896 -20.96 56.84 31.44
N LYS A 897 -20.13 56.70 32.49
CA LYS A 897 -20.10 55.48 33.31
C LYS A 897 -21.44 55.20 33.99
N GLU A 898 -22.13 56.22 34.50
CA GLU A 898 -23.48 56.04 35.05
C GLU A 898 -24.48 55.60 33.98
N ARG A 899 -24.43 56.18 32.78
CA ARG A 899 -25.27 55.74 31.66
C ARG A 899 -24.98 54.30 31.25
N ASP A 900 -23.70 53.91 31.20
CA ASP A 900 -23.31 52.55 30.86
C ASP A 900 -23.83 51.54 31.89
N GLU A 901 -23.82 51.89 33.18
CA GLU A 901 -24.41 51.05 34.23
C GLU A 901 -25.93 50.93 34.10
N ILE A 902 -26.64 52.02 33.75
CA ILE A 902 -28.08 51.97 33.46
C ILE A 902 -28.35 51.08 32.26
N VAL A 903 -27.62 51.25 31.15
CA VAL A 903 -27.77 50.44 29.94
C VAL A 903 -27.46 48.97 30.21
N LYS A 904 -26.43 48.65 31.00
CA LYS A 904 -26.17 47.27 31.43
C LYS A 904 -27.35 46.67 32.19
N LYS A 905 -27.97 47.45 33.07
CA LYS A 905 -29.15 47.03 33.84
C LYS A 905 -30.35 46.81 32.94
N ASP A 906 -30.54 47.66 31.94
CA ASP A 906 -31.60 47.53 30.94
C ASP A 906 -31.40 46.31 30.03
N ILE A 907 -30.16 46.05 29.58
CA ILE A 907 -29.81 44.84 28.83
C ILE A 907 -30.09 43.58 29.66
N LEU A 908 -29.75 43.61 30.95
CA LEU A 908 -29.98 42.49 31.85
C LEU A 908 -31.49 42.23 32.05
N ASN A 909 -32.28 43.30 32.25
CA ASN A 909 -33.73 43.21 32.35
C ASN A 909 -34.37 42.73 31.04
N ALA A 910 -33.91 43.23 29.89
CA ALA A 910 -34.37 42.78 28.57
C ALA A 910 -34.03 41.31 28.31
N ASN A 911 -32.86 40.84 28.73
CA ASN A 911 -32.48 39.43 28.62
C ASN A 911 -33.33 38.52 29.51
N ILE A 912 -33.66 38.96 30.73
CA ILE A 912 -34.59 38.24 31.60
C ILE A 912 -35.98 38.17 30.92
N ALA A 913 -36.48 39.29 30.38
CA ALA A 913 -37.76 39.34 29.67
C ALA A 913 -37.79 38.41 28.43
N ILE A 914 -36.73 38.43 27.61
CA ILE A 914 -36.59 37.57 26.43
C ILE A 914 -36.56 36.09 26.85
N ASN A 915 -35.82 35.74 27.91
CA ASN A 915 -35.76 34.36 28.38
C ASN A 915 -37.11 33.90 28.95
N THR A 916 -37.83 34.76 29.69
CA THR A 916 -39.19 34.44 30.16
C THR A 916 -40.18 34.25 29.00
N LEU A 917 -40.07 35.06 27.94
CA LEU A 917 -40.87 34.89 26.73
C LEU A 917 -40.49 33.60 25.98
N LYS A 918 -39.20 33.28 25.86
CA LYS A 918 -38.73 32.03 25.24
C LYS A 918 -39.24 30.79 25.96
N THR A 919 -39.36 30.82 27.28
CA THR A 919 -39.97 29.71 28.04
C THR A 919 -41.48 29.61 27.88
N GLN A 920 -42.17 30.68 27.48
CA GLN A 920 -43.62 30.71 27.27
C GLN A 920 -44.03 30.45 25.81
N ILE A 921 -43.09 30.50 24.86
CA ILE A 921 -43.37 30.30 23.42
C ILE A 921 -43.38 28.81 23.10
N ASP A 922 -44.55 28.32 22.70
CA ASP A 922 -44.78 26.95 22.24
C ASP A 922 -44.04 26.70 20.89
N PRO A 923 -43.07 25.77 20.82
CA PRO A 923 -42.18 25.59 19.65
C PRO A 923 -42.94 25.19 18.37
N THR A 924 -44.17 24.70 18.51
CA THR A 924 -45.05 24.29 17.41
C THR A 924 -45.58 25.48 16.59
N ILE A 925 -45.79 26.64 17.21
CA ILE A 925 -46.29 27.86 16.55
C ILE A 925 -45.17 28.50 15.70
N ASN A 926 -43.94 28.53 16.21
CA ASN A 926 -42.77 29.05 15.49
C ASN A 926 -42.45 28.27 14.21
N GLN A 927 -42.64 26.94 14.22
CA GLN A 927 -42.44 26.13 13.03
C GLN A 927 -43.51 26.40 11.95
N LYS A 928 -44.76 26.64 12.35
CA LYS A 928 -45.83 27.05 11.41
C LYS A 928 -45.55 28.43 10.81
N ASP A 929 -45.12 29.41 11.61
CA ASP A 929 -44.79 30.75 11.11
C ASP A 929 -43.58 30.77 10.18
N LEU A 930 -42.55 29.95 10.46
CA LEU A 930 -41.41 29.78 9.57
C LEU A 930 -41.82 29.14 8.24
N ARG A 931 -42.76 28.19 8.27
CA ARG A 931 -43.31 27.58 7.07
C ARG A 931 -44.09 28.60 6.23
N ILE A 932 -44.95 29.40 6.87
CA ILE A 932 -45.72 30.47 6.20
C ILE A 932 -44.78 31.55 5.61
N LYS A 933 -43.69 31.92 6.31
CA LYS A 933 -42.69 32.86 5.80
C LYS A 933 -41.92 32.31 4.59
N ARG A 934 -41.57 31.01 4.59
CA ARG A 934 -40.93 30.36 3.43
C ARG A 934 -41.87 30.28 2.23
N GLU A 935 -43.13 29.94 2.45
CA GLU A 935 -44.18 29.94 1.41
C GLU A 935 -44.32 31.33 0.79
N ARG A 936 -44.44 32.39 1.62
CA ARG A 936 -44.48 33.78 1.15
C ARG A 936 -43.25 34.17 0.33
N MET A 937 -42.05 33.78 0.78
CA MET A 937 -40.82 34.06 0.05
C MET A 937 -40.80 33.36 -1.32
N LYS A 938 -41.25 32.10 -1.39
CA LYS A 938 -41.42 31.39 -2.67
C LYS A 938 -42.38 32.12 -3.60
N THR A 939 -43.51 32.60 -3.10
CA THR A 939 -44.48 33.37 -3.90
C THR A 939 -43.90 34.69 -4.41
N ILE A 940 -43.09 35.38 -3.59
CA ILE A 940 -42.42 36.63 -3.99
C ILE A 940 -41.40 36.37 -5.10
N VAL A 941 -40.61 35.30 -5.00
CA VAL A 941 -39.63 34.91 -6.02
C VAL A 941 -40.33 34.52 -7.33
N GLN A 942 -41.40 33.73 -7.26
CA GLN A 942 -42.20 33.39 -8.43
C GLN A 942 -42.81 34.64 -9.10
N ARG A 943 -43.34 35.58 -8.31
CA ARG A 943 -43.84 36.86 -8.83
C ARG A 943 -42.72 37.67 -9.49
N ARG A 944 -41.53 37.72 -8.91
CA ARG A 944 -40.37 38.40 -9.50
C ARG A 944 -40.00 37.79 -10.84
N ASN A 945 -39.94 36.46 -10.94
CA ASN A 945 -39.63 35.76 -12.19
C ASN A 945 -40.68 36.01 -13.27
N ILE A 946 -41.96 36.03 -12.91
CA ILE A 946 -43.05 36.36 -13.85
C ILE A 946 -42.95 37.82 -14.31
N VAL A 947 -42.65 38.76 -13.41
CA VAL A 947 -42.44 40.18 -13.76
C VAL A 947 -41.25 40.33 -14.70
N GLN A 948 -40.18 39.59 -14.46
CA GLN A 948 -39.00 39.61 -15.32
C GLN A 948 -39.30 39.02 -16.70
N GLN A 949 -40.03 37.91 -16.78
CA GLN A 949 -40.52 37.38 -18.06
C GLN A 949 -41.46 38.35 -18.79
N MET A 950 -42.31 39.08 -18.07
CA MET A 950 -43.16 40.12 -18.65
C MET A 950 -42.34 41.30 -19.19
N GLN A 951 -41.27 41.69 -18.51
CA GLN A 951 -40.33 42.71 -19.00
C GLN A 951 -39.59 42.22 -20.24
N ASP A 952 -39.05 41.00 -20.23
CA ASP A 952 -38.34 40.43 -21.38
C ASP A 952 -39.28 40.28 -22.60
N ASN A 953 -40.54 39.90 -22.38
CA ASN A 953 -41.54 39.83 -23.43
C ASN A 953 -41.94 41.23 -23.93
N HIS A 954 -42.03 42.22 -23.04
CA HIS A 954 -42.28 43.60 -23.43
C HIS A 954 -41.13 44.17 -24.27
N ASP A 955 -39.89 43.90 -23.90
CA ASP A 955 -38.70 44.29 -24.65
C ASP A 955 -38.67 43.63 -26.03
N LYS A 956 -39.05 42.35 -26.13
CA LYS A 956 -39.23 41.68 -27.43
C LYS A 956 -40.35 42.30 -28.26
N ILE A 957 -41.48 42.66 -27.66
CA ILE A 957 -42.57 43.35 -28.36
C ILE A 957 -42.11 44.73 -28.84
N MET A 958 -41.34 45.46 -28.04
CA MET A 958 -40.73 46.73 -28.44
C MET A 958 -39.79 46.55 -29.61
N ILE A 959 -38.90 45.54 -29.58
CA ILE A 959 -38.02 45.21 -30.70
C ILE A 959 -38.86 44.90 -31.95
N LEU A 960 -39.87 44.04 -31.85
CA LEU A 960 -40.74 43.71 -32.98
C LEU A 960 -41.53 44.92 -33.49
N GLN A 961 -41.97 45.83 -32.61
CA GLN A 961 -42.60 47.09 -33.01
C GLN A 961 -41.62 48.01 -33.73
N THR A 962 -40.38 48.12 -33.25
CA THR A 962 -39.33 48.88 -33.94
C THR A 962 -38.98 48.27 -35.29
N GLU A 963 -38.94 46.94 -35.41
CA GLU A 963 -38.75 46.25 -36.69
C GLU A 963 -39.94 46.46 -37.63
N LEU A 964 -41.17 46.46 -37.11
CA LEU A 964 -42.37 46.76 -37.89
C LEU A 964 -42.37 48.23 -38.34
N GLU A 965 -41.94 49.17 -37.51
CA GLU A 965 -41.73 50.58 -37.89
C GLU A 965 -40.61 50.74 -38.92
N LEU A 966 -39.49 50.02 -38.78
CA LEU A 966 -38.41 49.99 -39.77
C LEU A 966 -38.86 49.39 -41.10
N LEU A 967 -39.72 48.37 -41.07
CA LEU A 967 -40.35 47.80 -42.27
C LEU A 967 -41.37 48.76 -42.89
N ARG A 968 -42.13 49.51 -42.08
CA ARG A 968 -42.98 50.63 -42.56
C ARG A 968 -42.16 51.78 -43.14
N LEU A 969 -40.99 52.06 -42.58
CA LEU A 969 -40.04 53.06 -43.11
C LEU A 969 -39.41 52.57 -44.42
N LYS A 970 -39.17 51.26 -44.60
CA LYS A 970 -38.74 50.68 -45.88
C LYS A 970 -39.78 50.81 -47.00
N THR A 971 -41.06 51.00 -46.67
CA THR A 971 -42.13 51.30 -47.66
C THR A 971 -42.24 52.78 -48.04
N TYR A 972 -41.42 53.68 -47.48
CA TYR A 972 -41.32 55.09 -47.89
C TYR A 972 -39.89 55.44 -48.34
N PRO A 973 -39.70 56.06 -49.53
CA PRO A 973 -38.36 56.42 -49.99
C PRO A 973 -37.85 57.61 -49.16
N THR A 974 -36.79 57.41 -48.38
CA THR A 974 -36.12 58.52 -47.65
C THR A 974 -34.68 58.70 -48.13
N PHE A 975 -34.40 59.93 -48.56
CA PHE A 975 -33.19 60.42 -49.20
C PHE A 975 -31.95 60.34 -48.30
N GLN A 976 -30.82 59.92 -48.88
CA GLN A 976 -29.52 59.88 -48.22
C GLN A 976 -28.98 61.29 -47.94
N TYR A 977 -28.64 61.59 -46.68
CA TYR A 977 -27.74 62.68 -46.32
C TYR A 977 -26.55 62.14 -45.51
N LYS A 978 -25.34 62.41 -46.01
CA LYS A 978 -24.07 62.22 -45.29
C LYS A 978 -23.93 63.31 -44.23
N VAL A 979 -23.63 62.94 -42.98
CA VAL A 979 -23.15 63.88 -41.96
C VAL A 979 -21.83 63.38 -41.39
N LEU A 980 -20.88 64.31 -41.39
CA LEU A 980 -19.50 64.22 -40.94
C LEU A 980 -19.39 63.96 -39.42
N HIS A 981 -18.50 63.05 -39.03
CA HIS A 981 -18.02 62.96 -37.65
C HIS A 981 -16.99 64.07 -37.37
N LYS A 982 -17.20 64.80 -36.27
CA LYS A 982 -16.16 65.56 -35.57
C LYS A 982 -16.11 65.11 -34.11
N SER A 983 -14.85 64.95 -33.66
CA SER A 983 -14.31 64.76 -32.30
C SER A 983 -14.78 63.54 -31.51
#